data_AF-A0A7C2FLA4-F1
#
_entry.id   AF-A0A7C2FLA4-F1
#
_cell.length_a   1.000
_cell.length_b   1.000
_cell.length_c   1.000
_cell.angle_alpha   90.00
_cell.angle_beta   90.00
_cell.angle_gamma   90.00
#
_symmetry.space_group_name_H-M   'P 1'
#
loop_
_entity.id
_entity.type
_entity.pdbx_description
1 polymer ?
#
loop_
_entity_poly.entity_id
_entity_poly.type
_entity_poly.pdbx_seq_one_letter_code
_entity_poly.pdbx_strand_id
1 'polypeptide(L)'
;MYLREVYRTQTGKLFASSSGGAYQVLLDVVEKENYITFEIVDLVGFDPATDVKLRFDIRPSISSATYSGAVPAIYSSEVGVGVLSLDWMTWAMGHFGVEWRYLWHREDSASDPIGGFAIFACPGEQTLETIGQIEQAEGLPHPVYDGQYAKINNDVARMSEMYVGFNGDMEKLRAVDYCQQGGIGVFYLPQGVWEGSSAYTVNTSNWPNGKDSLRDFSDLLWSKSMLLGIHTGSCSLKGSDPVYVRPIPDPRLASWGKGTLSASISSSDGTIYFIPDADTVIPTNTDKRHGIRPPVYQTIWGWEKIQIGNEVIKVGSYDDSGVPWVLSGCSRGQDGTSSSSHSSSDDVKGLLTVYNHLAVDPDSTLLQEVADKMSDLVNYCNIGRLSFDALETIECGGRWGMNKFMAKVYEGFDHYVATDSSSGLPQYEWYVASFANNGEPMHFYPKRYFEGYLIGGADENFVPEGLGAITFRKDSRNGGWHASTPDEWQWWLAKAAAYDATYWFWSSVDELDSNGQTGEILDICKKWERAKMMRVFTQAQREQMKDYDTTFRLTSSNAYDHNWQVTPTKVATDFAKADGSSISINNPYSNQSLRFEARVLPYYDHADSSNIELLPSGVGDFSIDSGLSVSQNGQEWTFTSSSSSPKQANWSIPVTDFSYHRGVGLWVNGNNQGGYFYAELSSGNQRHYIVPNDFTGWKYVEIPDFEMADYYYRDFLYNKFQNPYTTIRQGFRYHAIDTISFGITDVPSGNTASITIKQARAMSEKNEQLTDLQLSTGAGFLSVSGSVDSGDYIVYEGGSSVDVLGPNRNLVKSLAASTFGWTKPTGVSNVTVNCSSPNKPWLKVNFKTLGTPFNFPNPMDPDLDDSGVIGIEDFGLVAENWHKERVNLVGDLDLNGTVNFTDIAIMASRWLD
;
A
#
# COMPACT_ATOMS: atom_id res chain seq x y z
N MET A 1 -27.80 -27.32 4.10
CA MET A 1 -28.41 -28.42 4.88
C MET A 1 -27.99 -28.23 6.33
N TYR A 2 -28.83 -28.53 7.32
CA TYR A 2 -28.44 -28.46 8.75
C TYR A 2 -28.21 -29.88 9.28
N LEU A 3 -27.14 -30.09 10.05
CA LEU A 3 -26.96 -31.30 10.84
C LEU A 3 -27.88 -31.19 12.07
N ARG A 4 -28.97 -31.95 12.10
CA ARG A 4 -30.05 -31.81 13.11
C ARG A 4 -30.00 -32.87 14.19
N GLU A 5 -29.36 -34.00 13.92
CA GLU A 5 -29.15 -35.08 14.88
C GLU A 5 -27.82 -34.84 15.57
N VAL A 6 -27.84 -34.16 16.73
CA VAL A 6 -26.65 -33.80 17.48
C VAL A 6 -26.71 -34.42 18.88
N TYR A 7 -25.73 -35.24 19.25
CA TYR A 7 -25.64 -35.84 20.58
C TYR A 7 -24.20 -36.16 20.98
N ARG A 8 -23.95 -36.27 22.29
CA ARG A 8 -22.66 -36.72 22.84
C ARG A 8 -22.61 -38.24 22.81
N THR A 9 -21.56 -38.81 22.22
CA THR A 9 -21.34 -40.26 22.16
C THR A 9 -20.97 -40.82 23.54
N GLN A 10 -20.96 -42.15 23.68
CA GLN A 10 -20.50 -42.81 24.90
C GLN A 10 -19.02 -42.53 25.23
N THR A 11 -18.22 -42.14 24.23
CA THR A 11 -16.81 -41.77 24.38
C THR A 11 -16.62 -40.27 24.67
N GLY A 12 -17.70 -39.49 24.82
CA GLY A 12 -17.64 -38.06 25.12
C GLY A 12 -17.53 -37.14 23.89
N LYS A 13 -17.39 -37.70 22.69
CA LYS A 13 -17.31 -36.97 21.41
C LYS A 13 -18.67 -36.41 21.01
N LEU A 14 -18.69 -35.35 20.21
CA LEU A 14 -19.91 -34.77 19.67
C LEU A 14 -20.16 -35.31 18.26
N PHE A 15 -21.25 -36.04 18.08
CA PHE A 15 -21.70 -36.52 16.79
C PHE A 15 -22.78 -35.61 16.24
N ALA A 16 -22.68 -35.21 14.96
CA ALA A 16 -23.66 -34.41 14.26
C ALA A 16 -23.97 -35.02 12.88
N SER A 17 -25.25 -35.21 12.56
CA SER A 17 -25.67 -35.84 11.30
C SER A 17 -26.82 -35.07 10.62
N SER A 18 -26.82 -35.10 9.28
CA SER A 18 -27.93 -34.60 8.47
C SER A 18 -29.14 -35.53 8.54
N SER A 19 -30.32 -35.01 8.22
CA SER A 19 -31.54 -35.83 8.16
C SER A 19 -31.36 -36.96 7.15
N GLY A 20 -31.35 -38.21 7.62
CA GLY A 20 -31.11 -39.40 6.79
C GLY A 20 -29.65 -39.84 6.69
N GLY A 21 -28.72 -39.21 7.40
CA GLY A 21 -27.36 -39.70 7.59
C GLY A 21 -26.39 -39.50 6.42
N ALA A 22 -26.76 -38.69 5.41
CA ALA A 22 -25.96 -38.48 4.21
C ALA A 22 -24.67 -37.69 4.47
N TYR A 23 -24.63 -36.90 5.54
CA TYR A 23 -23.45 -36.15 5.99
C TYR A 23 -23.34 -36.32 7.50
N GLN A 24 -22.17 -36.75 7.98
CA GLN A 24 -21.93 -36.97 9.40
C GLN A 24 -20.57 -36.40 9.80
N VAL A 25 -20.49 -35.82 10.99
CA VAL A 25 -19.28 -35.26 11.55
C VAL A 25 -19.15 -35.77 12.97
N LEU A 26 -17.97 -36.29 13.30
CA LEU A 26 -17.59 -36.62 14.67
C LEU A 26 -16.52 -35.64 15.13
N LEU A 27 -16.82 -34.87 16.17
CA LEU A 27 -15.91 -33.92 16.79
C LEU A 27 -15.43 -34.46 18.14
N ASP A 28 -14.12 -34.41 18.39
CA ASP A 28 -13.63 -34.44 19.76
C ASP A 28 -13.91 -33.10 20.43
N VAL A 29 -14.31 -33.13 21.70
CA VAL A 29 -14.64 -31.92 22.46
C VAL A 29 -13.91 -31.98 23.79
N VAL A 30 -12.86 -31.17 23.91
CA VAL A 30 -12.01 -31.15 25.09
C VAL A 30 -12.21 -29.83 25.84
N GLU A 31 -12.76 -29.94 27.05
CA GLU A 31 -12.90 -28.82 27.97
C GLU A 31 -11.55 -28.57 28.66
N LYS A 32 -11.01 -27.36 28.50
CA LYS A 32 -9.77 -26.90 29.15
C LYS A 32 -10.12 -25.73 30.08
N GLU A 33 -9.14 -25.22 30.83
CA GLU A 33 -9.38 -24.27 31.93
C GLU A 33 -10.12 -22.99 31.47
N ASN A 34 -9.71 -22.39 30.33
CA ASN A 34 -10.24 -21.11 29.84
C ASN A 34 -10.88 -21.19 28.44
N TYR A 35 -10.94 -22.37 27.84
CA TYR A 35 -11.44 -22.57 26.47
C TYR A 35 -11.85 -24.02 26.21
N ILE A 36 -12.56 -24.25 25.11
CA ILE A 36 -13.01 -25.57 24.66
C ILE A 36 -12.52 -25.77 23.23
N THR A 37 -11.86 -26.90 22.96
CA THR A 37 -11.47 -27.27 21.59
C THR A 37 -12.49 -28.21 20.95
N PHE A 38 -12.64 -28.07 19.64
CA PHE A 38 -13.48 -28.89 18.78
C PHE A 38 -12.64 -29.35 17.61
N GLU A 39 -12.32 -30.64 17.54
CA GLU A 39 -11.46 -31.21 16.49
C GLU A 39 -12.21 -32.26 15.70
N ILE A 40 -12.13 -32.21 14.37
CA ILE A 40 -12.76 -33.23 13.53
C ILE A 40 -11.95 -34.52 13.65
N VAL A 41 -12.64 -35.57 14.08
CA VAL A 41 -12.11 -36.93 14.20
C VAL A 41 -12.48 -37.75 12.97
N ASP A 42 -13.70 -37.57 12.46
CA ASP A 42 -14.23 -38.35 11.36
C ASP A 42 -15.30 -37.58 10.57
N LEU A 43 -15.38 -37.86 9.27
CA LEU A 43 -16.29 -37.24 8.31
C LEU A 43 -16.90 -38.33 7.44
N VAL A 44 -18.21 -38.30 7.25
CA VAL A 44 -18.92 -39.22 6.34
C VAL A 44 -19.71 -38.40 5.34
N GLY A 45 -19.57 -38.74 4.05
CA GLY A 45 -20.34 -38.16 2.95
C GLY A 45 -19.76 -36.86 2.38
N PHE A 46 -18.53 -36.48 2.76
CA PHE A 46 -17.83 -35.30 2.27
C PHE A 46 -16.81 -35.65 1.18
N ASP A 47 -17.26 -36.39 0.17
CA ASP A 47 -16.45 -36.86 -0.96
C ASP A 47 -15.84 -35.68 -1.75
N PRO A 48 -14.56 -35.79 -2.20
CA PRO A 48 -13.93 -34.89 -3.16
C PRO A 48 -14.86 -34.41 -4.28
N ALA A 49 -15.76 -35.23 -4.82
CA ALA A 49 -16.68 -34.88 -5.91
C ALA A 49 -17.76 -33.83 -5.55
N THR A 50 -17.96 -33.51 -4.26
CA THR A 50 -19.04 -32.61 -3.81
C THR A 50 -18.51 -31.24 -3.39
N ASP A 51 -19.07 -30.15 -3.95
CA ASP A 51 -18.71 -28.78 -3.57
C ASP A 51 -19.47 -28.35 -2.31
N VAL A 52 -19.07 -28.93 -1.19
CA VAL A 52 -19.68 -28.70 0.12
C VAL A 52 -18.66 -28.12 1.09
N LYS A 53 -19.13 -27.18 1.92
CA LYS A 53 -18.42 -26.69 3.10
C LYS A 53 -19.21 -27.00 4.35
N LEU A 54 -18.50 -27.27 5.45
CA LEU A 54 -19.08 -27.37 6.78
C LEU A 54 -18.93 -26.01 7.47
N ARG A 55 -19.97 -25.57 8.15
CA ARG A 55 -19.98 -24.30 8.88
C ARG A 55 -20.56 -24.50 10.28
N PHE A 56 -19.85 -23.98 11.27
CA PHE A 56 -20.28 -23.89 12.66
C PHE A 56 -20.48 -22.40 13.00
N ASP A 57 -21.69 -22.01 13.39
CA ASP A 57 -22.00 -20.63 13.75
C ASP A 57 -22.22 -20.52 15.25
N ILE A 58 -21.47 -19.64 15.90
CA ILE A 58 -21.69 -19.26 17.29
C ILE A 58 -22.40 -17.90 17.30
N ARG A 59 -23.43 -17.76 18.13
CA ARG A 59 -24.20 -16.53 18.24
C ARG A 59 -24.08 -15.96 19.64
N PRO A 60 -23.01 -15.19 19.93
CA PRO A 60 -22.93 -14.51 21.21
C PRO A 60 -24.00 -13.41 21.28
N SER A 61 -24.58 -13.23 22.47
CA SER A 61 -25.48 -12.12 22.76
C SER A 61 -24.77 -11.17 23.73
N ILE A 62 -23.91 -10.31 23.17
CA ILE A 62 -23.12 -9.32 23.91
C ILE A 62 -23.52 -7.94 23.39
N SER A 63 -23.90 -7.04 24.29
CA SER A 63 -24.23 -5.63 23.98
C SER A 63 -23.01 -4.73 24.15
N SER A 64 -22.83 -3.75 23.26
CA SER A 64 -21.81 -2.69 23.39
C SER A 64 -20.36 -3.19 23.51
N ALA A 65 -19.87 -3.86 22.48
CA ALA A 65 -18.54 -4.44 22.47
C ALA A 65 -17.78 -4.13 21.16
N THR A 66 -16.45 -4.08 21.25
CA THR A 66 -15.55 -3.98 20.12
C THR A 66 -15.45 -5.34 19.44
N TYR A 67 -15.25 -5.32 18.14
CA TYR A 67 -15.18 -6.53 17.34
C TYR A 67 -13.89 -6.57 16.53
N SER A 68 -13.11 -7.62 16.74
CA SER A 68 -11.98 -7.93 15.89
C SER A 68 -12.45 -8.78 14.71
N GLY A 69 -12.18 -8.30 13.49
CA GLY A 69 -12.46 -9.02 12.26
C GLY A 69 -11.37 -10.01 11.87
N ALA A 70 -10.11 -9.68 12.17
CA ALA A 70 -8.94 -10.52 11.89
C ALA A 70 -8.91 -11.73 12.82
N VAL A 71 -9.05 -11.51 14.12
CA VAL A 71 -9.22 -12.58 15.13
C VAL A 71 -10.67 -12.56 15.56
N PRO A 72 -11.53 -13.52 15.17
CA PRO A 72 -12.95 -13.48 15.47
C PRO A 72 -13.25 -13.46 16.97
N ALA A 73 -13.28 -12.26 17.54
CA ALA A 73 -13.43 -12.01 18.96
C ALA A 73 -14.28 -10.75 19.15
N ILE A 74 -15.16 -10.81 20.13
CA ILE A 74 -15.88 -9.66 20.67
C ILE A 74 -15.36 -9.47 22.08
N TYR A 75 -14.99 -8.23 22.39
CA TYR A 75 -14.52 -7.88 23.72
C TYR A 75 -15.06 -6.53 24.16
N SER A 76 -15.33 -6.43 25.46
CA SER A 76 -15.65 -5.18 26.16
C SER A 76 -14.65 -5.00 27.32
N SER A 77 -14.90 -4.03 28.20
CA SER A 77 -14.16 -3.95 29.46
C SER A 77 -14.45 -5.12 30.41
N GLU A 78 -15.53 -5.88 30.20
CA GLU A 78 -15.98 -6.93 31.13
C GLU A 78 -15.70 -8.34 30.62
N VAL A 79 -15.96 -8.61 29.34
CA VAL A 79 -15.91 -9.96 28.79
C VAL A 79 -15.24 -9.97 27.41
N GLY A 80 -14.41 -10.96 27.18
CA GLY A 80 -13.87 -11.33 25.88
C GLY A 80 -14.38 -12.72 25.50
N VAL A 81 -14.97 -12.85 24.32
CA VAL A 81 -15.38 -14.14 23.75
C VAL A 81 -14.83 -14.20 22.33
N GLY A 82 -14.25 -15.34 21.95
CA GLY A 82 -13.71 -15.49 20.61
C GLY A 82 -13.60 -16.93 20.15
N VAL A 83 -13.24 -17.05 18.88
CA VAL A 83 -13.01 -18.33 18.20
C VAL A 83 -11.66 -18.28 17.53
N LEU A 84 -10.89 -19.35 17.69
CA LEU A 84 -9.54 -19.51 17.17
C LEU A 84 -9.47 -20.75 16.28
N SER A 85 -8.95 -20.63 15.06
CA SER A 85 -8.61 -21.81 14.26
C SER A 85 -7.41 -22.50 14.88
N LEU A 86 -7.42 -23.84 14.92
CA LEU A 86 -6.30 -24.62 15.47
C LEU A 86 -5.34 -25.12 14.40
N ASP A 87 -5.60 -24.80 13.13
CA ASP A 87 -4.82 -25.29 12.00
C ASP A 87 -5.10 -24.49 10.71
N TRP A 88 -4.22 -24.64 9.72
CA TRP A 88 -4.29 -23.96 8.42
C TRP A 88 -5.46 -24.40 7.52
N MET A 89 -6.11 -25.53 7.83
CA MET A 89 -7.28 -26.07 7.11
C MET A 89 -8.62 -25.53 7.63
N THR A 90 -8.59 -24.80 8.76
CA THR A 90 -9.78 -24.25 9.41
C THR A 90 -9.83 -22.74 9.27
N TRP A 91 -10.96 -22.23 8.78
CA TRP A 91 -11.19 -20.81 8.62
C TRP A 91 -12.16 -20.34 9.70
N ALA A 92 -11.71 -19.64 10.75
CA ALA A 92 -12.64 -18.86 11.54
C ALA A 92 -12.77 -17.43 10.99
N MET A 93 -14.02 -16.99 10.97
CA MET A 93 -14.48 -15.76 10.36
C MET A 93 -15.08 -14.87 11.41
N GLY A 94 -15.05 -13.60 11.08
CA GLY A 94 -15.92 -12.62 11.65
C GLY A 94 -17.39 -13.09 11.85
N HIS A 95 -18.00 -12.65 12.96
CA HIS A 95 -19.29 -13.11 13.50
C HIS A 95 -19.28 -14.55 14.05
N PHE A 96 -18.12 -15.04 14.50
CA PHE A 96 -17.95 -16.34 15.17
C PHE A 96 -18.40 -17.54 14.32
N GLY A 97 -18.19 -17.43 13.00
CA GLY A 97 -18.36 -18.55 12.09
C GLY A 97 -17.05 -19.31 11.96
N VAL A 98 -17.09 -20.63 12.03
CA VAL A 98 -15.98 -21.50 11.63
C VAL A 98 -16.40 -22.23 10.36
N GLU A 99 -15.56 -22.18 9.35
CA GLU A 99 -15.78 -22.85 8.08
C GLU A 99 -14.63 -23.81 7.77
N TRP A 100 -15.01 -25.01 7.36
CA TRP A 100 -14.12 -25.97 6.74
C TRP A 100 -14.48 -26.03 5.26
N ARG A 101 -13.77 -25.24 4.45
CA ARG A 101 -14.04 -25.03 3.02
C ARG A 101 -13.37 -26.07 2.12
N TYR A 102 -12.38 -26.76 2.64
CA TYR A 102 -11.48 -27.64 1.91
C TYR A 102 -11.73 -29.11 2.27
N LEU A 103 -12.98 -29.47 2.59
CA LEU A 103 -13.33 -30.85 2.98
C LEU A 103 -13.02 -31.86 1.89
N TRP A 104 -13.17 -31.44 0.63
CA TRP A 104 -12.80 -32.21 -0.56
C TRP A 104 -11.32 -32.62 -0.61
N HIS A 105 -10.44 -31.95 0.13
CA HIS A 105 -8.99 -32.24 0.19
C HIS A 105 -8.62 -33.25 1.29
N ARG A 106 -9.53 -33.51 2.23
CA ARG A 106 -9.18 -34.19 3.50
C ARG A 106 -9.16 -35.71 3.43
N GLU A 107 -9.81 -36.32 2.43
CA GLU A 107 -9.76 -37.78 2.27
C GLU A 107 -8.43 -38.25 1.67
N ASP A 108 -7.71 -37.38 0.94
CA ASP A 108 -6.49 -37.72 0.20
C ASP A 108 -5.18 -37.20 0.82
N SER A 109 -5.23 -36.22 1.73
CA SER A 109 -4.03 -35.73 2.42
C SER A 109 -3.80 -36.47 3.74
N ALA A 110 -2.78 -37.34 3.77
CA ALA A 110 -2.33 -38.00 4.99
C ALA A 110 -1.52 -37.07 5.94
N SER A 111 -1.17 -35.87 5.48
CA SER A 111 -0.25 -34.95 6.18
C SER A 111 -0.91 -33.69 6.71
N ASP A 112 -2.06 -33.28 6.16
CA ASP A 112 -2.77 -32.10 6.63
C ASP A 112 -3.76 -32.41 7.75
N PRO A 113 -3.99 -31.47 8.68
CA PRO A 113 -4.95 -31.65 9.75
C PRO A 113 -6.38 -31.72 9.21
N ILE A 114 -7.20 -32.58 9.82
CA ILE A 114 -8.62 -32.74 9.46
C ILE A 114 -9.43 -31.49 9.84
N GLY A 115 -8.93 -30.64 10.74
CA GLY A 115 -9.50 -29.34 11.07
C GLY A 115 -10.07 -29.26 12.49
N GLY A 116 -9.81 -28.15 13.18
CA GLY A 116 -10.30 -27.86 14.52
C GLY A 116 -10.30 -26.37 14.86
N PHE A 117 -11.06 -26.04 15.90
CA PHE A 117 -11.16 -24.67 16.43
C PHE A 117 -11.30 -24.68 17.95
N ALA A 118 -10.93 -23.58 18.59
CA ALA A 118 -11.19 -23.31 20.00
C ALA A 118 -12.26 -22.21 20.15
N ILE A 119 -13.07 -22.30 21.20
CA ILE A 119 -13.92 -21.22 21.69
C ILE A 119 -13.41 -20.85 23.07
N PHE A 120 -13.24 -19.56 23.33
CA PHE A 120 -12.84 -19.05 24.65
C PHE A 120 -13.81 -18.02 25.19
N ALA A 121 -13.83 -17.88 26.51
CA ALA A 121 -14.49 -16.80 27.22
C ALA A 121 -13.64 -16.40 28.43
N CYS A 122 -13.36 -15.12 28.58
CA CYS A 122 -12.44 -14.59 29.59
C CYS A 122 -12.87 -13.17 30.04
N PRO A 123 -12.28 -12.60 31.10
CA PRO A 123 -12.38 -11.17 31.37
C PRO A 123 -11.92 -10.34 30.16
N GLY A 124 -12.64 -9.26 29.85
CA GLY A 124 -12.42 -8.47 28.62
C GLY A 124 -10.98 -7.96 28.45
N GLU A 125 -10.37 -7.48 29.52
CA GLU A 125 -8.97 -7.02 29.55
C GLU A 125 -7.94 -8.13 29.31
N GLN A 126 -8.31 -9.40 29.48
CA GLN A 126 -7.44 -10.58 29.29
C GLN A 126 -7.62 -11.24 27.92
N THR A 127 -8.39 -10.63 27.01
CA THR A 127 -8.71 -11.24 25.69
C THR A 127 -7.45 -11.63 24.92
N LEU A 128 -6.52 -10.69 24.75
CA LEU A 128 -5.28 -10.93 23.99
C LEU A 128 -4.34 -11.92 24.69
N GLU A 129 -4.26 -11.83 26.02
CA GLU A 129 -3.47 -12.78 26.82
C GLU A 129 -4.02 -14.21 26.70
N THR A 130 -5.34 -14.37 26.77
CA THR A 130 -6.03 -15.66 26.61
C THR A 130 -5.78 -16.26 25.23
N ILE A 131 -5.80 -15.44 24.17
CA ILE A 131 -5.44 -15.88 22.82
C ILE A 131 -4.01 -16.44 22.81
N GLY A 132 -3.05 -15.70 23.36
CA GLY A 132 -1.65 -16.14 23.45
C GLY A 132 -1.46 -17.44 24.26
N GLN A 133 -2.23 -17.64 25.33
CA GLN A 133 -2.21 -18.89 26.11
C GLN A 133 -2.72 -20.09 25.28
N ILE A 134 -3.78 -19.89 24.48
CA ILE A 134 -4.32 -20.93 23.60
C ILE A 134 -3.32 -21.27 22.49
N GLU A 135 -2.67 -20.27 21.90
CA GLU A 135 -1.63 -20.50 20.88
C GLU A 135 -0.52 -21.42 21.40
N GLN A 136 0.02 -21.12 22.59
CA GLN A 136 1.05 -21.96 23.21
C GLN A 136 0.55 -23.37 23.53
N ALA A 137 -0.67 -23.48 24.07
CA ALA A 137 -1.22 -24.76 24.52
C ALA A 137 -1.61 -25.69 23.36
N GLU A 138 -2.00 -25.14 22.21
CA GLU A 138 -2.37 -25.91 21.01
C GLU A 138 -1.26 -25.98 19.95
N GLY A 139 -0.09 -25.37 20.19
CA GLY A 139 1.04 -25.41 19.26
C GLY A 139 0.84 -24.56 18.00
N LEU A 140 0.11 -23.45 18.11
CA LEU A 140 -0.07 -22.48 17.02
C LEU A 140 1.13 -21.54 16.94
N PRO A 141 1.31 -20.80 15.82
CA PRO A 141 2.32 -19.76 15.76
C PRO A 141 2.13 -18.76 16.91
N HIS A 142 3.18 -18.55 17.69
CA HIS A 142 3.18 -17.69 18.87
C HIS A 142 4.46 -16.84 18.90
N PRO A 143 4.51 -15.73 18.14
CA PRO A 143 5.72 -14.93 18.03
C PRO A 143 6.12 -14.33 19.39
N VAL A 144 7.38 -14.53 19.78
CA VAL A 144 7.93 -14.04 21.06
C VAL A 144 9.01 -13.00 20.77
N TYR A 145 8.84 -11.80 21.31
CA TYR A 145 9.84 -10.73 21.27
C TYR A 145 10.29 -10.42 22.70
N ASP A 146 11.60 -10.47 22.94
CA ASP A 146 12.21 -10.21 24.25
C ASP A 146 11.60 -11.00 25.42
N GLY A 147 11.28 -12.28 25.16
CA GLY A 147 10.66 -13.17 26.15
C GLY A 147 9.18 -12.91 26.43
N GLN A 148 8.55 -11.97 25.71
CA GLN A 148 7.13 -11.65 25.84
C GLN A 148 6.38 -11.96 24.53
N TYR A 149 5.08 -12.17 24.64
CA TYR A 149 4.23 -12.34 23.47
C TYR A 149 4.24 -11.07 22.61
N ALA A 150 4.66 -11.20 21.34
CA ALA A 150 4.96 -10.07 20.49
C ALA A 150 3.73 -9.22 20.12
N LYS A 151 2.50 -9.71 20.34
CA LYS A 151 1.27 -8.92 20.16
C LYS A 151 1.03 -7.90 21.27
N ILE A 152 1.65 -8.08 22.44
CA ILE A 152 1.47 -7.19 23.60
C ILE A 152 2.51 -6.06 23.58
N ASN A 153 3.78 -6.42 23.44
CA ASN A 153 4.88 -5.46 23.54
C ASN A 153 5.94 -5.74 22.50
N ASN A 154 5.89 -5.00 21.40
CA ASN A 154 6.83 -5.14 20.30
C ASN A 154 6.96 -3.83 19.53
N ASP A 155 8.07 -3.14 19.77
CA ASP A 155 8.35 -1.89 19.07
C ASP A 155 8.86 -2.14 17.63
N VAL A 156 9.37 -3.32 17.30
CA VAL A 156 9.82 -3.64 15.93
C VAL A 156 8.66 -3.60 14.93
N ALA A 157 7.46 -4.06 15.32
CA ALA A 157 6.28 -3.99 14.47
C ALA A 157 5.86 -2.54 14.13
N ARG A 158 6.18 -1.57 15.01
CA ARG A 158 5.82 -0.15 14.87
C ARG A 158 6.86 0.68 14.11
N MET A 159 8.06 0.15 13.93
CA MET A 159 9.12 0.82 13.17
C MET A 159 8.69 1.03 11.73
N SER A 160 8.78 2.26 11.25
CA SER A 160 8.62 2.56 9.84
C SER A 160 9.82 2.05 9.04
N GLU A 161 9.64 1.87 7.74
CA GLU A 161 10.63 1.26 6.87
C GLU A 161 10.92 2.07 5.62
N MET A 162 12.19 2.14 5.23
CA MET A 162 12.63 2.87 4.05
C MET A 162 12.84 1.89 2.89
N TYR A 163 11.94 1.96 1.92
CA TYR A 163 12.01 1.23 0.66
C TYR A 163 12.82 2.05 -0.33
N VAL A 164 14.11 1.73 -0.49
CA VAL A 164 15.02 2.48 -1.38
C VAL A 164 15.63 1.58 -2.44
N GLY A 165 15.43 1.95 -3.71
CA GLY A 165 16.18 1.38 -4.83
C GLY A 165 17.58 1.97 -4.93
N PHE A 166 18.59 1.12 -5.15
CA PHE A 166 19.97 1.52 -5.40
C PHE A 166 20.64 0.58 -6.41
N ASN A 167 21.69 1.08 -7.07
CA ASN A 167 22.52 0.31 -7.99
C ASN A 167 24.01 0.43 -7.60
N GLY A 168 24.58 -0.67 -7.11
CA GLY A 168 25.97 -0.74 -6.68
C GLY A 168 26.25 -0.14 -5.30
N ASP A 169 27.50 -0.26 -4.86
CA ASP A 169 27.88 -0.05 -3.45
C ASP A 169 27.81 1.40 -2.98
N MET A 170 28.10 2.39 -3.84
CA MET A 170 28.06 3.80 -3.42
C MET A 170 26.63 4.26 -3.14
N GLU A 171 25.67 3.92 -3.99
CA GLU A 171 24.26 4.25 -3.78
C GLU A 171 23.70 3.50 -2.57
N LYS A 172 24.11 2.24 -2.36
CA LYS A 172 23.77 1.45 -1.16
C LYS A 172 24.16 2.18 0.13
N LEU A 173 25.40 2.66 0.24
CA LEU A 173 25.85 3.39 1.43
C LEU A 173 25.18 4.75 1.58
N ARG A 174 24.90 5.47 0.48
CA ARG A 174 24.10 6.71 0.54
C ARG A 174 22.68 6.46 1.05
N ALA A 175 22.03 5.39 0.60
CA ALA A 175 20.71 5.02 1.09
C ALA A 175 20.73 4.73 2.60
N VAL A 176 21.78 4.07 3.11
CA VAL A 176 21.98 3.84 4.55
C VAL A 176 22.09 5.17 5.31
N ASP A 177 22.86 6.13 4.78
CA ASP A 177 23.00 7.44 5.40
C ASP A 177 21.66 8.21 5.43
N TYR A 178 20.84 8.12 4.37
CA TYR A 178 19.50 8.74 4.35
C TYR A 178 18.54 8.08 5.33
N CYS A 179 18.55 6.74 5.42
CA CYS A 179 17.75 5.99 6.38
C CYS A 179 18.10 6.42 7.82
N GLN A 180 19.40 6.51 8.13
CA GLN A 180 19.91 6.95 9.42
C GLN A 180 19.57 8.42 9.71
N GLN A 181 19.69 9.31 8.72
CA GLN A 181 19.32 10.72 8.85
C GLN A 181 17.81 10.88 9.13
N GLY A 182 16.98 10.07 8.48
CA GLY A 182 15.53 10.01 8.67
C GLY A 182 15.06 9.35 9.96
N GLY A 183 15.98 8.73 10.73
CA GLY A 183 15.62 7.96 11.93
C GLY A 183 14.73 6.75 11.65
N ILE A 184 14.78 6.19 10.45
CA ILE A 184 13.93 5.07 10.05
C ILE A 184 14.56 3.76 10.55
N GLY A 185 13.79 2.96 11.29
CA GLY A 185 14.30 1.78 12.00
C GLY A 185 14.57 0.56 11.12
N VAL A 186 13.98 0.51 9.92
CA VAL A 186 14.12 -0.63 9.00
C VAL A 186 14.60 -0.15 7.63
N PHE A 187 15.73 -0.69 7.19
CA PHE A 187 16.22 -0.54 5.82
C PHE A 187 15.65 -1.70 4.98
N TYR A 188 14.76 -1.38 4.05
CA TYR A 188 13.90 -2.38 3.42
C TYR A 188 14.26 -2.61 1.95
N LEU A 189 14.67 -3.84 1.61
CA LEU A 189 15.16 -4.18 0.28
C LEU A 189 14.04 -4.57 -0.68
N PRO A 190 13.93 -3.89 -1.84
CA PRO A 190 13.11 -4.36 -2.97
C PRO A 190 13.51 -5.77 -3.41
N GLN A 191 12.54 -6.59 -3.83
CA GLN A 191 12.80 -7.96 -4.29
C GLN A 191 13.92 -8.01 -5.36
N GLY A 192 13.85 -7.15 -6.38
CA GLY A 192 14.85 -7.10 -7.46
C GLY A 192 16.27 -6.68 -7.03
N VAL A 193 16.44 -6.13 -5.83
CA VAL A 193 17.76 -5.70 -5.32
C VAL A 193 18.48 -6.85 -4.62
N TRP A 194 17.76 -7.70 -3.87
CA TRP A 194 18.36 -8.79 -3.10
C TRP A 194 18.22 -10.17 -3.75
N GLU A 195 17.14 -10.43 -4.50
CA GLU A 195 16.79 -11.77 -4.95
C GLU A 195 17.61 -12.23 -6.16
N GLY A 196 18.16 -13.45 -6.06
CA GLY A 196 18.91 -14.10 -7.11
C GLY A 196 18.05 -14.79 -8.18
N SER A 197 18.69 -15.71 -8.91
CA SER A 197 18.08 -16.42 -10.03
C SER A 197 17.25 -17.65 -9.63
N SER A 198 17.42 -18.15 -8.40
CA SER A 198 16.67 -19.28 -7.85
C SER A 198 16.05 -18.95 -6.49
N ALA A 199 15.06 -19.72 -6.06
CA ALA A 199 14.34 -19.54 -4.79
C ALA A 199 15.28 -19.22 -3.61
N TYR A 200 15.12 -18.04 -3.02
CA TYR A 200 15.88 -17.52 -1.86
C TYR A 200 17.42 -17.57 -1.98
N THR A 201 17.91 -17.52 -3.23
CA THR A 201 19.31 -17.16 -3.51
C THR A 201 19.47 -15.64 -3.56
N VAL A 202 20.70 -15.16 -3.42
CA VAL A 202 21.01 -13.72 -3.38
C VAL A 202 21.59 -13.25 -4.72
N ASN A 203 21.18 -12.05 -5.16
CA ASN A 203 21.65 -11.40 -6.38
C ASN A 203 23.15 -11.05 -6.28
N THR A 204 24.00 -11.83 -6.94
CA THR A 204 25.45 -11.61 -6.89
C THR A 204 25.94 -10.37 -7.64
N SER A 205 25.08 -9.70 -8.41
CA SER A 205 25.43 -8.40 -9.03
C SER A 205 25.50 -7.28 -7.99
N ASN A 206 24.59 -7.30 -7.00
CA ASN A 206 24.56 -6.34 -5.88
C ASN A 206 25.29 -6.87 -4.64
N TRP A 207 25.43 -8.19 -4.52
CA TRP A 207 25.98 -8.89 -3.36
C TRP A 207 27.05 -9.89 -3.80
N PRO A 208 28.28 -9.45 -4.12
CA PRO A 208 29.27 -10.27 -4.81
C PRO A 208 29.57 -11.64 -4.17
N ASN A 209 29.48 -11.75 -2.83
CA ASN A 209 29.68 -13.00 -2.09
C ASN A 209 28.34 -13.65 -1.67
N GLY A 210 27.23 -13.33 -2.33
CA GLY A 210 25.92 -13.89 -2.06
C GLY A 210 25.42 -13.56 -0.64
N LYS A 211 24.98 -14.59 0.10
CA LYS A 211 24.43 -14.44 1.45
C LYS A 211 25.41 -13.79 2.43
N ASP A 212 26.73 -14.02 2.27
CA ASP A 212 27.74 -13.41 3.15
C ASP A 212 27.77 -11.89 3.01
N SER A 213 27.72 -11.37 1.77
CA SER A 213 27.63 -9.92 1.54
C SER A 213 26.35 -9.30 2.10
N LEU A 214 25.23 -10.04 2.07
CA LEU A 214 23.97 -9.58 2.64
C LEU A 214 24.01 -9.62 4.17
N ARG A 215 24.66 -10.63 4.75
CA ARG A 215 24.92 -10.73 6.20
C ARG A 215 25.81 -9.58 6.69
N ASP A 216 26.93 -9.33 6.03
CA ASP A 216 27.83 -8.20 6.36
C ASP A 216 27.08 -6.87 6.35
N PHE A 217 26.14 -6.70 5.41
CA PHE A 217 25.30 -5.52 5.32
C PHE A 217 24.25 -5.45 6.43
N SER A 218 23.64 -6.57 6.80
CA SER A 218 22.78 -6.65 7.98
C SER A 218 23.54 -6.25 9.25
N ASP A 219 24.76 -6.77 9.45
CA ASP A 219 25.59 -6.42 10.60
C ASP A 219 25.98 -4.92 10.60
N LEU A 220 26.22 -4.33 9.42
CA LEU A 220 26.39 -2.87 9.27
C LEU A 220 25.14 -2.09 9.73
N LEU A 221 23.94 -2.50 9.30
CA LEU A 221 22.69 -1.87 9.71
C LEU A 221 22.49 -1.99 11.22
N TRP A 222 22.73 -3.16 11.78
CA TRP A 222 22.68 -3.40 13.22
C TRP A 222 23.64 -2.50 14.01
N SER A 223 24.85 -2.28 13.50
CA SER A 223 25.81 -1.34 14.13
C SER A 223 25.32 0.12 14.16
N LYS A 224 24.28 0.43 13.36
CA LYS A 224 23.61 1.73 13.28
C LYS A 224 22.20 1.71 13.89
N SER A 225 21.86 0.68 14.67
CA SER A 225 20.54 0.49 15.28
C SER A 225 19.39 0.41 14.25
N MET A 226 19.66 -0.16 13.08
CA MET A 226 18.65 -0.43 12.04
C MET A 226 18.54 -1.92 11.77
N LEU A 227 17.35 -2.36 11.38
CA LEU A 227 17.08 -3.72 10.94
C LEU A 227 17.13 -3.84 9.42
N LEU A 228 17.58 -4.99 8.93
CA LEU A 228 17.39 -5.37 7.55
C LEU A 228 15.97 -5.92 7.36
N GLY A 229 15.25 -5.39 6.38
CA GLY A 229 13.98 -5.92 5.89
C GLY A 229 14.02 -6.34 4.44
N ILE A 230 13.22 -7.34 4.05
CA ILE A 230 13.13 -7.80 2.65
C ILE A 230 11.67 -7.98 2.18
N HIS A 231 11.43 -7.61 0.92
CA HIS A 231 10.21 -7.89 0.18
C HIS A 231 10.34 -9.20 -0.62
N THR A 232 9.37 -10.11 -0.55
CA THR A 232 9.48 -11.46 -1.14
C THR A 232 8.34 -11.81 -2.08
N GLY A 233 8.59 -12.64 -3.10
CA GLY A 233 7.55 -13.23 -3.97
C GLY A 233 7.04 -14.59 -3.48
N SER A 234 6.95 -14.76 -2.16
CA SER A 234 6.52 -15.94 -1.41
C SER A 234 6.93 -17.31 -2.01
N CYS A 235 6.09 -17.99 -2.79
CA CYS A 235 6.33 -19.40 -3.15
C CYS A 235 6.23 -19.69 -4.66
N SER A 236 6.36 -18.67 -5.52
CA SER A 236 6.41 -18.88 -6.98
C SER A 236 7.83 -19.08 -7.51
N LEU A 237 7.99 -19.86 -8.57
CA LEU A 237 9.29 -20.18 -9.18
C LEU A 237 9.42 -19.56 -10.58
N LYS A 238 10.44 -18.73 -10.79
CA LYS A 238 10.70 -18.10 -12.09
C LYS A 238 10.92 -19.17 -13.16
N GLY A 239 10.42 -18.95 -14.38
CA GLY A 239 10.73 -19.84 -15.51
C GLY A 239 12.23 -19.98 -15.77
N SER A 240 13.03 -18.97 -15.41
CA SER A 240 14.49 -19.00 -15.53
C SER A 240 15.22 -19.68 -14.37
N ASP A 241 14.51 -20.23 -13.37
CA ASP A 241 15.12 -20.83 -12.17
C ASP A 241 16.03 -22.02 -12.54
N PRO A 242 17.34 -21.94 -12.27
CA PRO A 242 18.31 -22.97 -12.67
C PRO A 242 18.31 -24.22 -11.79
N VAL A 243 17.54 -24.24 -10.71
CA VAL A 243 17.45 -25.37 -9.76
C VAL A 243 16.15 -26.13 -9.96
N TYR A 244 15.04 -25.40 -10.09
CA TYR A 244 13.70 -26.00 -10.06
C TYR A 244 12.97 -26.05 -11.41
N VAL A 245 13.42 -25.28 -12.41
CA VAL A 245 12.71 -25.19 -13.69
C VAL A 245 13.57 -25.60 -14.87
N ARG A 246 14.81 -25.10 -14.97
CA ARG A 246 15.70 -25.38 -16.09
C ARG A 246 17.04 -26.00 -15.71
N PRO A 247 17.59 -26.89 -16.56
CA PRO A 247 16.99 -27.39 -17.80
C PRO A 247 15.92 -28.47 -17.57
N ILE A 248 15.72 -28.90 -16.33
CA ILE A 248 14.79 -29.97 -15.95
C ILE A 248 13.77 -29.40 -14.95
N PRO A 249 12.46 -29.38 -15.29
CA PRO A 249 11.43 -28.91 -14.37
C PRO A 249 11.21 -29.91 -13.23
N ASP A 250 11.10 -29.41 -12.01
CA ASP A 250 10.89 -30.23 -10.83
C ASP A 250 9.54 -30.99 -10.93
N PRO A 251 9.51 -32.30 -10.71
CA PRO A 251 8.28 -33.09 -10.81
C PRO A 251 7.21 -32.71 -9.76
N ARG A 252 7.56 -31.91 -8.74
CA ARG A 252 6.68 -31.46 -7.65
C ARG A 252 6.00 -30.11 -7.90
N LEU A 253 6.14 -29.52 -9.09
CA LEU A 253 5.40 -28.31 -9.46
C LEU A 253 3.87 -28.54 -9.46
N ALA A 254 3.08 -27.51 -9.18
CA ALA A 254 1.63 -27.61 -9.13
C ALA A 254 1.04 -28.03 -10.48
N SER A 255 0.01 -28.87 -10.43
CA SER A 255 -0.63 -29.43 -11.62
C SER A 255 -2.12 -29.16 -11.66
N TRP A 256 -2.64 -28.84 -12.84
CA TRP A 256 -4.08 -28.81 -13.06
C TRP A 256 -4.66 -30.14 -13.59
N GLY A 257 -3.80 -31.11 -13.93
CA GLY A 257 -4.23 -32.38 -14.50
C GLY A 257 -3.09 -33.19 -15.11
N LYS A 258 -3.33 -34.47 -15.32
CA LYS A 258 -2.37 -35.46 -15.83
C LYS A 258 -3.00 -36.32 -16.93
N GLY A 259 -2.15 -37.07 -17.61
CA GLY A 259 -2.55 -38.02 -18.63
C GLY A 259 -1.36 -38.43 -19.46
N THR A 260 -1.59 -38.84 -20.70
CA THR A 260 -0.53 -39.42 -21.55
C THR A 260 -0.61 -38.95 -23.00
N LEU A 261 0.49 -39.11 -23.73
CA LEU A 261 0.51 -38.91 -25.17
C LEU A 261 -0.24 -40.02 -25.91
N SER A 262 -1.17 -39.65 -26.80
CA SER A 262 -1.83 -40.61 -27.69
C SER A 262 -0.86 -41.22 -28.72
N ALA A 263 0.11 -40.43 -29.19
CA ALA A 263 1.11 -40.83 -30.18
C ALA A 263 2.45 -40.14 -29.90
N SER A 264 3.54 -40.73 -30.41
CA SER A 264 4.87 -40.10 -30.34
C SER A 264 4.88 -38.77 -31.08
N ILE A 265 5.62 -37.80 -30.55
CA ILE A 265 5.82 -36.47 -31.14
C ILE A 265 7.30 -36.20 -31.39
N SER A 266 7.62 -35.46 -32.45
CA SER A 266 8.97 -34.96 -32.74
C SER A 266 9.34 -33.77 -31.85
N SER A 267 10.57 -33.28 -31.91
CA SER A 267 11.02 -32.07 -31.21
C SER A 267 10.46 -30.74 -31.78
N SER A 268 9.65 -30.80 -32.84
CA SER A 268 9.12 -29.62 -33.55
C SER A 268 7.61 -29.64 -33.77
N ASP A 269 6.91 -30.70 -33.35
CA ASP A 269 5.46 -30.79 -33.55
C ASP A 269 4.73 -29.70 -32.76
N GLY A 270 3.86 -28.95 -33.44
CA GLY A 270 3.04 -27.86 -32.89
C GLY A 270 1.63 -28.27 -32.48
N THR A 271 1.29 -29.56 -32.65
CA THR A 271 0.02 -30.15 -32.23
C THR A 271 0.31 -31.41 -31.42
N ILE A 272 -0.31 -31.53 -30.25
CA ILE A 272 -0.15 -32.66 -29.33
C ILE A 272 -1.53 -33.27 -29.05
N TYR A 273 -1.61 -34.60 -29.10
CA TYR A 273 -2.82 -35.36 -28.79
C TYR A 273 -2.70 -35.96 -27.38
N PHE A 274 -3.47 -35.40 -26.45
CA PHE A 274 -3.39 -35.69 -25.02
C PHE A 274 -4.58 -36.56 -24.58
N ILE A 275 -4.30 -37.69 -23.94
CA ILE A 275 -5.32 -38.54 -23.31
C ILE A 275 -5.35 -38.15 -21.83
N PRO A 276 -6.37 -37.39 -21.36
CA PRO A 276 -6.46 -37.01 -19.95
C PRO A 276 -6.77 -38.22 -19.06
N ASP A 277 -6.28 -38.18 -17.82
CA ASP A 277 -6.76 -39.04 -16.74
C ASP A 277 -8.21 -38.68 -16.37
N ALA A 278 -8.91 -39.59 -15.68
CA ALA A 278 -10.36 -39.47 -15.44
C ALA A 278 -10.77 -38.21 -14.65
N ASP A 279 -9.87 -37.67 -13.83
CA ASP A 279 -10.03 -36.51 -12.96
C ASP A 279 -9.48 -35.20 -13.59
N THR A 280 -8.89 -35.27 -14.78
CA THR A 280 -8.27 -34.12 -15.42
C THR A 280 -9.30 -33.23 -16.11
N VAL A 281 -9.33 -31.97 -15.67
CA VAL A 281 -10.25 -30.94 -16.17
C VAL A 281 -9.48 -29.67 -16.48
N ILE A 282 -9.77 -29.04 -17.62
CA ILE A 282 -9.12 -27.78 -18.00
C ILE A 282 -9.53 -26.68 -17.01
N PRO A 283 -8.58 -25.90 -16.47
CA PRO A 283 -8.87 -24.77 -15.60
C PRO A 283 -9.75 -23.68 -16.24
N THR A 284 -10.43 -22.92 -15.39
CA THR A 284 -11.21 -21.72 -15.78
C THR A 284 -10.94 -20.53 -14.86
N ASN A 285 -11.08 -19.31 -15.38
CA ASN A 285 -10.91 -18.05 -14.65
C ASN A 285 -12.19 -17.21 -14.64
N THR A 286 -13.16 -17.59 -13.82
CA THR A 286 -14.46 -16.89 -13.79
C THR A 286 -14.61 -15.90 -12.62
N ASP A 287 -13.62 -15.83 -11.71
CA ASP A 287 -13.79 -15.14 -10.43
C ASP A 287 -12.53 -14.38 -9.98
N LYS A 288 -12.73 -13.31 -9.20
CA LYS A 288 -11.66 -12.51 -8.57
C LYS A 288 -11.42 -12.87 -7.10
N ARG A 289 -12.18 -13.81 -6.53
CA ARG A 289 -12.08 -14.18 -5.11
C ARG A 289 -10.90 -15.13 -4.85
N HIS A 290 -10.33 -15.02 -3.65
CA HIS A 290 -9.35 -15.95 -3.09
C HIS A 290 -10.02 -17.23 -2.56
N GLY A 291 -9.27 -18.33 -2.53
CA GLY A 291 -9.59 -19.58 -1.85
C GLY A 291 -10.60 -20.45 -2.58
N ILE A 292 -10.57 -20.42 -3.91
CA ILE A 292 -11.52 -21.13 -4.79
C ILE A 292 -11.04 -22.57 -5.01
N ARG A 293 -12.00 -23.49 -5.12
CA ARG A 293 -11.78 -24.89 -5.41
C ARG A 293 -11.37 -25.10 -6.89
N PRO A 294 -10.29 -25.85 -7.19
CA PRO A 294 -10.00 -26.33 -8.53
C PRO A 294 -11.19 -27.05 -9.20
N PRO A 295 -11.40 -26.89 -10.52
CA PRO A 295 -10.51 -26.28 -11.52
C PRO A 295 -10.79 -24.78 -11.74
N VAL A 296 -11.44 -24.08 -10.81
CA VAL A 296 -11.69 -22.63 -10.92
C VAL A 296 -10.62 -21.88 -10.16
N TYR A 297 -9.97 -20.93 -10.83
CA TYR A 297 -8.89 -20.12 -10.27
C TYR A 297 -9.16 -18.62 -10.42
N GLN A 298 -8.44 -17.83 -9.63
CA GLN A 298 -8.45 -16.38 -9.75
C GLN A 298 -7.80 -15.94 -11.08
N THR A 299 -8.11 -14.73 -11.55
CA THR A 299 -7.64 -14.20 -12.85
C THR A 299 -6.11 -14.05 -13.01
N ILE A 300 -5.34 -14.17 -11.93
CA ILE A 300 -3.87 -14.10 -11.94
C ILE A 300 -3.19 -15.43 -12.30
N TRP A 301 -3.97 -16.52 -12.32
CA TRP A 301 -3.50 -17.87 -12.62
C TRP A 301 -3.56 -18.16 -14.12
N GLY A 302 -2.57 -18.91 -14.61
CA GLY A 302 -2.49 -19.45 -15.96
C GLY A 302 -2.31 -20.97 -15.95
N TRP A 303 -2.59 -21.59 -17.09
CA TRP A 303 -2.54 -23.04 -17.31
C TRP A 303 -2.09 -23.36 -18.74
N GLU A 304 -1.39 -22.43 -19.37
CA GLU A 304 -0.94 -22.51 -20.75
C GLU A 304 0.32 -23.37 -20.92
N LYS A 305 0.77 -24.08 -19.89
CA LYS A 305 1.99 -24.89 -19.92
C LYS A 305 1.69 -26.34 -19.57
N ILE A 306 2.39 -27.26 -20.24
CA ILE A 306 2.46 -28.68 -19.92
C ILE A 306 3.92 -29.11 -19.79
N GLN A 307 4.15 -30.20 -19.07
CA GLN A 307 5.43 -30.89 -18.95
C GLN A 307 5.32 -32.28 -19.57
N ILE A 308 6.30 -32.64 -20.42
CA ILE A 308 6.49 -34.00 -20.92
C ILE A 308 7.97 -34.36 -20.71
N GLY A 309 8.24 -35.34 -19.86
CA GLY A 309 9.60 -35.64 -19.41
C GLY A 309 10.29 -34.38 -18.83
N ASN A 310 11.40 -34.00 -19.46
CA ASN A 310 12.19 -32.82 -19.07
C ASN A 310 11.85 -31.55 -19.85
N GLU A 311 10.80 -31.56 -20.68
CA GLU A 311 10.43 -30.44 -21.53
C GLU A 311 9.19 -29.72 -21.00
N VAL A 312 9.26 -28.39 -20.90
CA VAL A 312 8.09 -27.52 -20.74
C VAL A 312 7.62 -27.04 -22.11
N ILE A 313 6.33 -27.17 -22.38
CA ILE A 313 5.70 -26.80 -23.64
C ILE A 313 4.59 -25.80 -23.35
N LYS A 314 4.58 -24.66 -24.04
CA LYS A 314 3.47 -23.69 -23.97
C LYS A 314 2.42 -24.05 -25.01
N VAL A 315 1.18 -24.22 -24.59
CA VAL A 315 0.02 -24.55 -25.41
C VAL A 315 -0.70 -23.26 -25.82
N GLY A 316 -1.06 -23.14 -27.11
CA GLY A 316 -1.81 -21.99 -27.63
C GLY A 316 -3.32 -22.10 -27.39
N SER A 317 -3.88 -23.30 -27.60
CA SER A 317 -5.29 -23.59 -27.35
C SER A 317 -5.54 -25.05 -27.03
N TYR A 318 -6.59 -25.31 -26.25
CA TYR A 318 -7.07 -26.64 -25.88
C TYR A 318 -8.41 -26.91 -26.57
N ASP A 319 -8.57 -28.08 -27.18
CA ASP A 319 -9.86 -28.63 -27.65
C ASP A 319 -10.12 -29.95 -26.92
N ASP A 320 -11.07 -29.91 -25.99
CA ASP A 320 -11.50 -31.02 -25.13
C ASP A 320 -12.83 -31.66 -25.58
N SER A 321 -13.29 -31.39 -26.81
CA SER A 321 -14.56 -31.90 -27.34
C SER A 321 -14.58 -33.41 -27.62
N GLY A 322 -13.43 -34.07 -27.58
CA GLY A 322 -13.27 -35.52 -27.73
C GLY A 322 -11.94 -36.02 -27.15
N VAL A 323 -11.77 -37.34 -27.05
CA VAL A 323 -10.52 -37.96 -26.55
C VAL A 323 -9.82 -38.68 -27.71
N PRO A 324 -8.51 -38.43 -27.95
CA PRO A 324 -7.62 -37.51 -27.22
C PRO A 324 -7.97 -36.02 -27.43
N TRP A 325 -7.75 -35.21 -26.39
CA TRP A 325 -7.78 -33.74 -26.48
C TRP A 325 -6.72 -33.26 -27.48
N VAL A 326 -7.01 -32.17 -28.18
CA VAL A 326 -6.10 -31.58 -29.17
C VAL A 326 -5.51 -30.28 -28.63
N LEU A 327 -4.20 -30.31 -28.35
CA LEU A 327 -3.43 -29.15 -27.94
C LEU A 327 -2.77 -28.53 -29.17
N SER A 328 -3.13 -27.30 -29.51
CA SER A 328 -2.68 -26.63 -30.74
C SER A 328 -1.84 -25.38 -30.46
N GLY A 329 -1.02 -25.00 -31.44
CA GLY A 329 -0.13 -23.85 -31.31
C GLY A 329 0.96 -24.07 -30.26
N CYS A 330 1.42 -25.31 -30.09
CA CYS A 330 2.40 -25.68 -29.08
C CYS A 330 3.77 -25.07 -29.41
N SER A 331 4.32 -24.31 -28.46
CA SER A 331 5.69 -23.80 -28.49
C SER A 331 6.57 -24.67 -27.61
N ARG A 332 7.61 -25.26 -28.21
CA ARG A 332 8.48 -26.28 -27.61
C ARG A 332 9.64 -25.67 -26.80
N GLY A 333 10.24 -26.45 -25.89
CA GLY A 333 11.44 -26.05 -25.12
C GLY A 333 11.32 -24.72 -24.36
N GLN A 334 10.19 -24.48 -23.70
CA GLN A 334 9.94 -23.24 -22.95
C GLN A 334 10.68 -23.22 -21.62
N ASP A 335 10.76 -22.03 -21.01
CA ASP A 335 11.41 -21.79 -19.72
C ASP A 335 12.88 -22.28 -19.65
N GLY A 336 13.56 -22.39 -20.79
CA GLY A 336 14.95 -22.85 -20.86
C GLY A 336 15.14 -24.37 -20.79
N THR A 337 14.06 -25.15 -20.95
CA THR A 337 14.12 -26.58 -21.23
C THR A 337 14.50 -26.87 -22.69
N SER A 338 14.91 -28.10 -23.00
CA SER A 338 15.25 -28.50 -24.37
C SER A 338 14.06 -29.15 -25.06
N SER A 339 13.79 -28.81 -26.31
CA SER A 339 12.80 -29.54 -27.11
C SER A 339 13.31 -30.94 -27.46
N SER A 340 12.48 -31.96 -27.22
CA SER A 340 12.84 -33.36 -27.48
C SER A 340 11.72 -34.13 -28.18
N SER A 341 12.05 -35.27 -28.76
CA SER A 341 11.03 -36.24 -29.17
C SER A 341 10.50 -36.96 -27.93
N HIS A 342 9.19 -37.24 -27.91
CA HIS A 342 8.53 -38.00 -26.83
C HIS A 342 7.76 -39.17 -27.44
N SER A 343 7.68 -40.27 -26.71
CA SER A 343 7.01 -41.50 -27.15
C SER A 343 5.52 -41.46 -26.85
N SER A 344 4.74 -42.22 -27.62
CA SER A 344 3.36 -42.54 -27.24
C SER A 344 3.34 -43.12 -25.82
N SER A 345 2.30 -42.76 -25.07
CA SER A 345 2.10 -43.11 -23.66
C SER A 345 3.07 -42.44 -22.67
N ASP A 346 3.96 -41.53 -23.12
CA ASP A 346 4.72 -40.70 -22.18
C ASP A 346 3.77 -39.82 -21.36
N ASP A 347 4.08 -39.66 -20.07
CA ASP A 347 3.29 -38.88 -19.13
C ASP A 347 3.28 -37.40 -19.53
N VAL A 348 2.10 -36.80 -19.49
CA VAL A 348 1.86 -35.38 -19.69
C VAL A 348 1.27 -34.80 -18.42
N LYS A 349 1.90 -33.76 -17.91
CA LYS A 349 1.45 -33.03 -16.72
C LYS A 349 1.10 -31.60 -17.10
N GLY A 350 -0.14 -31.19 -16.87
CA GLY A 350 -0.53 -29.79 -16.94
C GLY A 350 0.09 -28.99 -15.82
N LEU A 351 0.74 -27.86 -16.11
CA LEU A 351 1.39 -26.99 -15.13
C LEU A 351 0.57 -25.75 -14.86
N LEU A 352 0.49 -25.34 -13.59
CA LEU A 352 -0.10 -24.08 -13.18
C LEU A 352 0.95 -22.97 -13.14
N THR A 353 0.56 -21.79 -13.61
CA THR A 353 1.35 -20.57 -13.53
C THR A 353 0.63 -19.49 -12.76
N VAL A 354 1.37 -18.57 -12.14
CA VAL A 354 0.86 -17.40 -11.43
C VAL A 354 1.85 -16.26 -11.65
N TYR A 355 1.39 -15.08 -12.08
CA TYR A 355 2.27 -13.99 -12.50
C TYR A 355 3.34 -14.40 -13.55
N ASN A 356 3.03 -15.38 -14.41
CA ASN A 356 3.94 -16.04 -15.36
C ASN A 356 5.07 -16.89 -14.73
N HIS A 357 5.06 -17.09 -13.41
CA HIS A 357 5.94 -18.03 -12.69
C HIS A 357 5.26 -19.39 -12.54
N LEU A 358 6.03 -20.47 -12.35
CA LEU A 358 5.49 -21.79 -12.07
C LEU A 358 5.13 -21.90 -10.58
N ALA A 359 3.95 -22.46 -10.30
CA ALA A 359 3.49 -22.63 -8.93
C ALA A 359 4.06 -23.90 -8.30
N VAL A 360 4.35 -23.85 -7.00
CA VAL A 360 4.69 -25.01 -6.19
C VAL A 360 3.39 -25.74 -5.80
N ASP A 361 3.41 -27.06 -5.77
CA ASP A 361 2.27 -27.85 -5.26
C ASP A 361 2.26 -27.79 -3.72
N PRO A 362 1.18 -27.27 -3.08
CA PRO A 362 1.11 -27.09 -1.62
C PRO A 362 1.10 -28.39 -0.81
N ASP A 363 0.84 -29.54 -1.45
CA ASP A 363 0.94 -30.86 -0.82
C ASP A 363 2.29 -31.54 -1.02
N SER A 364 3.12 -30.99 -1.90
CA SER A 364 4.41 -31.59 -2.19
C SER A 364 5.46 -31.23 -1.15
N THR A 365 6.51 -32.05 -1.06
CA THR A 365 7.70 -31.75 -0.24
C THR A 365 8.46 -30.51 -0.72
N LEU A 366 8.17 -30.00 -1.92
CA LEU A 366 8.79 -28.78 -2.44
C LEU A 366 8.33 -27.53 -1.66
N LEU A 367 7.10 -27.53 -1.12
CA LEU A 367 6.63 -26.43 -0.27
C LEU A 367 7.52 -26.26 0.97
N GLN A 368 7.80 -27.35 1.69
CA GLN A 368 8.69 -27.32 2.85
C GLN A 368 10.11 -26.89 2.43
N GLU A 369 10.63 -27.42 1.32
CA GLU A 369 11.96 -27.06 0.83
C GLU A 369 12.10 -25.56 0.52
N VAL A 370 11.08 -24.93 -0.07
CA VAL A 370 11.07 -23.48 -0.32
C VAL A 370 10.93 -22.69 0.98
N ALA A 371 10.10 -23.15 1.92
CA ALA A 371 9.93 -22.53 3.24
C ALA A 371 11.23 -22.57 4.06
N ASP A 372 11.93 -23.71 4.06
CA ASP A 372 13.24 -23.89 4.71
C ASP A 372 14.28 -22.94 4.09
N LYS A 373 14.29 -22.80 2.76
CA LYS A 373 15.21 -21.86 2.11
C LYS A 373 14.96 -20.39 2.48
N MET A 374 13.70 -20.00 2.66
CA MET A 374 13.35 -18.65 3.11
C MET A 374 13.82 -18.44 4.55
N SER A 375 13.46 -19.34 5.47
CA SER A 375 13.85 -19.23 6.89
C SER A 375 15.37 -19.31 7.07
N ASP A 376 16.07 -20.17 6.32
CA ASP A 376 17.54 -20.23 6.29
C ASP A 376 18.17 -18.89 5.88
N LEU A 377 17.61 -18.21 4.87
CA LEU A 377 18.10 -16.90 4.45
C LEU A 377 17.87 -15.86 5.56
N VAL A 378 16.68 -15.86 6.15
CA VAL A 378 16.28 -14.95 7.23
C VAL A 378 17.20 -15.10 8.43
N ASN A 379 17.39 -16.33 8.92
CA ASN A 379 18.24 -16.64 10.06
C ASN A 379 19.71 -16.30 9.76
N TYR A 380 20.24 -16.76 8.62
CA TYR A 380 21.65 -16.54 8.27
C TYR A 380 22.00 -15.06 8.17
N CYS A 381 21.16 -14.28 7.49
CA CYS A 381 21.37 -12.85 7.27
C CYS A 381 20.85 -11.97 8.42
N ASN A 382 20.30 -12.54 9.50
CA ASN A 382 19.74 -11.80 10.64
C ASN A 382 18.72 -10.73 10.20
N ILE A 383 17.73 -11.17 9.41
CA ILE A 383 16.68 -10.30 8.84
C ILE A 383 15.57 -10.10 9.87
N GLY A 384 15.39 -8.87 10.33
CA GLY A 384 14.40 -8.55 11.37
C GLY A 384 13.00 -8.19 10.85
N ARG A 385 12.83 -7.99 9.54
CA ARG A 385 11.57 -7.62 8.90
C ARG A 385 11.33 -8.39 7.59
N LEU A 386 10.13 -8.92 7.39
CA LEU A 386 9.78 -9.74 6.23
C LEU A 386 8.34 -9.51 5.77
N SER A 387 8.14 -9.17 4.51
CA SER A 387 6.79 -9.21 3.91
C SER A 387 6.57 -10.49 3.11
N PHE A 388 5.50 -11.22 3.43
CA PHE A 388 4.93 -12.30 2.62
C PHE A 388 4.09 -11.68 1.49
N ASP A 389 4.76 -10.99 0.56
CA ASP A 389 4.13 -10.45 -0.64
C ASP A 389 3.89 -11.57 -1.68
N ALA A 390 2.88 -11.37 -2.52
CA ALA A 390 2.38 -12.36 -3.47
C ALA A 390 2.11 -13.74 -2.82
N LEU A 391 1.65 -13.79 -1.56
CA LEU A 391 1.38 -15.04 -0.86
C LEU A 391 0.33 -15.90 -1.58
N GLU A 392 -0.57 -15.27 -2.35
CA GLU A 392 -1.55 -15.93 -3.21
C GLU A 392 -0.93 -16.85 -4.29
N THR A 393 0.38 -16.78 -4.51
CA THR A 393 1.10 -17.66 -5.46
C THR A 393 1.08 -19.14 -5.08
N ILE A 394 0.74 -19.49 -3.85
CA ILE A 394 0.59 -20.88 -3.38
C ILE A 394 -0.88 -21.29 -3.16
N GLU A 395 -1.83 -20.49 -3.65
CA GLU A 395 -3.27 -20.70 -3.44
C GLU A 395 -3.90 -21.72 -4.41
N CYS A 396 -3.15 -22.43 -5.24
CA CYS A 396 -3.72 -23.37 -6.22
C CYS A 396 -4.57 -24.48 -5.58
N GLY A 397 -4.28 -24.90 -4.35
CA GLY A 397 -5.10 -25.84 -3.57
C GLY A 397 -6.22 -25.17 -2.76
N GLY A 398 -6.24 -23.83 -2.69
CA GLY A 398 -7.04 -23.03 -1.78
C GLY A 398 -6.17 -22.30 -0.75
N ARG A 399 -6.80 -21.42 0.05
CA ARG A 399 -6.10 -20.53 0.99
C ARG A 399 -5.35 -21.24 2.11
N TRP A 400 -5.66 -22.51 2.38
CA TRP A 400 -4.90 -23.31 3.32
C TRP A 400 -3.43 -23.46 2.90
N GLY A 401 -3.11 -23.42 1.60
CA GLY A 401 -1.72 -23.44 1.11
C GLY A 401 -0.94 -22.21 1.54
N MET A 402 -1.58 -21.03 1.52
CA MET A 402 -1.00 -19.76 2.00
C MET A 402 -0.70 -19.82 3.49
N ASN A 403 -1.70 -20.25 4.28
CA ASN A 403 -1.59 -20.44 5.72
C ASN A 403 -0.46 -21.44 6.08
N LYS A 404 -0.43 -22.58 5.38
CA LYS A 404 0.58 -23.64 5.57
C LYS A 404 1.98 -23.12 5.26
N PHE A 405 2.17 -22.41 4.14
CA PHE A 405 3.47 -21.84 3.78
C PHE A 405 3.97 -20.84 4.85
N MET A 406 3.10 -19.91 5.26
CA MET A 406 3.44 -18.90 6.27
C MET A 406 3.80 -19.56 7.62
N ALA A 407 3.05 -20.58 8.05
CA ALA A 407 3.38 -21.36 9.24
C ALA A 407 4.72 -22.09 9.11
N LYS A 408 4.98 -22.75 7.97
CA LYS A 408 6.25 -23.48 7.74
C LYS A 408 7.47 -22.58 7.72
N VAL A 409 7.36 -21.39 7.17
CA VAL A 409 8.42 -20.39 7.25
C VAL A 409 8.62 -19.94 8.70
N TYR A 410 7.54 -19.61 9.41
CA TYR A 410 7.59 -19.15 10.80
C TYR A 410 8.22 -20.19 11.74
N GLU A 411 7.87 -21.48 11.59
CA GLU A 411 8.43 -22.60 12.35
C GLU A 411 9.98 -22.66 12.23
N GLY A 412 10.54 -22.17 11.12
CA GLY A 412 11.97 -22.16 10.87
C GLY A 412 12.74 -20.96 11.44
N PHE A 413 12.07 -19.91 11.96
CA PHE A 413 12.76 -18.75 12.50
C PHE A 413 13.49 -19.04 13.81
N ASP A 414 14.74 -18.59 13.93
CA ASP A 414 15.55 -18.72 15.16
C ASP A 414 15.60 -17.44 16.01
N HIS A 415 14.97 -16.37 15.53
CA HIS A 415 14.81 -15.09 16.21
C HIS A 415 13.45 -14.47 15.85
N TYR A 416 13.08 -13.41 16.58
CA TYR A 416 11.86 -12.67 16.25
C TYR A 416 12.02 -11.91 14.94
N VAL A 417 11.06 -12.09 14.04
CA VAL A 417 10.96 -11.37 12.76
C VAL A 417 9.59 -10.71 12.71
N ALA A 418 9.56 -9.39 12.51
CA ALA A 418 8.30 -8.70 12.28
C ALA A 418 7.82 -8.97 10.85
N THR A 419 6.59 -9.48 10.71
CA THR A 419 6.05 -9.90 9.41
C THR A 419 4.76 -9.19 9.03
N ASP A 420 4.51 -9.10 7.73
CA ASP A 420 3.21 -8.74 7.15
C ASP A 420 2.89 -9.61 5.93
N SER A 421 1.71 -9.43 5.33
CA SER A 421 1.37 -10.08 4.07
C SER A 421 0.49 -9.20 3.17
N SER A 422 0.65 -9.36 1.85
CA SER A 422 -0.20 -8.77 0.82
C SER A 422 -1.65 -9.27 0.85
N SER A 423 -1.93 -10.39 1.50
CA SER A 423 -3.28 -10.96 1.65
C SER A 423 -4.09 -10.38 2.81
N GLY A 424 -3.55 -9.37 3.51
CA GLY A 424 -4.17 -8.73 4.66
C GLY A 424 -4.00 -9.54 5.95
N LEU A 425 -5.01 -9.47 6.83
CA LEU A 425 -4.98 -10.11 8.17
C LEU A 425 -6.19 -11.03 8.36
N PRO A 426 -6.36 -12.14 7.62
CA PRO A 426 -7.30 -13.17 8.05
C PRO A 426 -6.81 -13.84 9.34
N GLN A 427 -7.67 -14.64 9.96
CA GLN A 427 -7.35 -15.24 11.25
C GLN A 427 -6.07 -16.07 11.32
N TYR A 428 -5.84 -17.02 10.40
CA TYR A 428 -4.67 -17.89 10.56
C TYR A 428 -3.35 -17.15 10.28
N GLU A 429 -3.33 -16.30 9.24
CA GLU A 429 -2.16 -15.44 8.94
C GLU A 429 -1.90 -14.44 10.09
N TRP A 430 -2.94 -14.02 10.83
CA TRP A 430 -2.78 -13.14 12.00
C TRP A 430 -1.87 -13.73 13.08
N TYR A 431 -1.83 -15.06 13.26
CA TYR A 431 -0.92 -15.66 14.25
C TYR A 431 0.55 -15.32 14.00
N VAL A 432 0.95 -15.19 12.72
CA VAL A 432 2.33 -14.89 12.32
C VAL A 432 2.52 -13.39 12.09
N ALA A 433 1.55 -12.72 11.47
CA ALA A 433 1.64 -11.30 11.12
C ALA A 433 1.87 -10.42 12.36
N SER A 434 2.65 -9.36 12.22
CA SER A 434 3.07 -8.51 13.34
C SER A 434 2.42 -7.13 13.34
N PHE A 435 1.97 -6.66 12.17
CA PHE A 435 1.30 -5.36 11.96
C PHE A 435 0.40 -5.46 10.72
N ALA A 436 -0.51 -4.51 10.55
CA ALA A 436 -1.31 -4.40 9.33
C ALA A 436 -0.48 -3.82 8.19
N ASN A 437 -0.54 -4.43 7.01
CA ASN A 437 0.01 -3.85 5.79
C ASN A 437 -1.14 -3.30 4.93
N ASN A 438 -1.14 -1.98 4.71
CA ASN A 438 -2.19 -1.30 3.97
C ASN A 438 -1.62 -0.54 2.77
N GLY A 439 -1.80 -1.08 1.57
CA GLY A 439 -1.74 -0.29 0.35
C GLY A 439 -0.36 -0.02 -0.22
N GLU A 440 -0.39 0.61 -1.38
CA GLU A 440 0.73 0.68 -2.33
C GLU A 440 1.27 2.10 -2.42
N PRO A 441 2.48 2.34 -2.96
CA PRO A 441 3.06 3.67 -3.03
C PRO A 441 2.16 4.65 -3.76
N MET A 442 1.81 5.77 -3.12
CA MET A 442 1.01 6.83 -3.74
C MET A 442 1.73 8.17 -3.74
N HIS A 443 1.52 8.93 -4.81
CA HIS A 443 2.03 10.30 -4.94
C HIS A 443 1.09 11.35 -4.32
N PHE A 444 -0.15 10.98 -4.01
CA PHE A 444 -1.16 11.82 -3.35
C PHE A 444 -2.17 10.93 -2.61
N TYR A 445 -2.82 11.42 -1.55
CA TYR A 445 -3.75 10.64 -0.74
C TYR A 445 -5.10 11.33 -0.64
N PRO A 446 -6.07 11.03 -1.53
CA PRO A 446 -7.43 11.53 -1.42
C PRO A 446 -8.05 11.18 -0.06
N LYS A 447 -8.84 12.09 0.51
CA LYS A 447 -9.50 11.88 1.83
C LYS A 447 -10.18 10.53 1.94
N ARG A 448 -10.96 10.18 0.92
CA ARG A 448 -11.72 8.93 0.88
C ARG A 448 -10.83 7.69 0.80
N TYR A 449 -9.68 7.78 0.14
CA TYR A 449 -8.72 6.68 0.12
C TYR A 449 -8.08 6.51 1.50
N PHE A 450 -7.64 7.61 2.09
CA PHE A 450 -7.01 7.61 3.39
C PHE A 450 -7.97 7.05 4.45
N GLU A 451 -9.14 7.67 4.63
CA GLU A 451 -10.12 7.29 5.65
C GLU A 451 -10.86 5.96 5.35
N GLY A 452 -10.88 5.51 4.09
CA GLY A 452 -11.67 4.35 3.68
C GLY A 452 -10.87 3.09 3.31
N TYR A 453 -9.56 3.21 3.07
CA TYR A 453 -8.71 2.10 2.66
C TYR A 453 -7.42 2.01 3.48
N LEU A 454 -6.73 3.13 3.75
CA LEU A 454 -5.47 3.10 4.52
C LEU A 454 -5.69 3.03 6.02
N ILE A 455 -6.70 3.72 6.54
CA ILE A 455 -7.08 3.63 7.94
C ILE A 455 -8.02 2.44 8.07
N GLY A 456 -7.46 1.30 8.49
CA GLY A 456 -8.17 0.07 8.82
C GLY A 456 -8.43 -0.04 10.32
N GLY A 457 -9.18 -1.04 10.76
CA GLY A 457 -9.45 -1.29 12.18
C GLY A 457 -8.36 -2.13 12.87
N ALA A 458 -7.07 -1.88 12.65
CA ALA A 458 -6.02 -2.75 13.22
C ALA A 458 -5.96 -2.68 14.75
N ASP A 459 -6.27 -1.52 15.34
CA ASP A 459 -6.50 -1.36 16.79
C ASP A 459 -7.53 -2.39 17.31
N GLU A 460 -8.56 -2.67 16.53
CA GLU A 460 -9.58 -3.67 16.88
C GLU A 460 -9.05 -5.10 16.76
N ASN A 461 -7.94 -5.31 16.02
CA ASN A 461 -7.33 -6.58 15.66
C ASN A 461 -6.04 -6.93 16.44
N PHE A 462 -5.70 -6.20 17.51
CA PHE A 462 -4.56 -6.49 18.37
C PHE A 462 -3.19 -6.53 17.66
N VAL A 463 -3.03 -5.72 16.61
CA VAL A 463 -1.73 -5.48 15.95
C VAL A 463 -1.60 -3.99 15.62
N PRO A 464 -0.39 -3.43 15.56
CA PRO A 464 -0.19 -2.06 15.11
C PRO A 464 -0.79 -1.81 13.73
N GLU A 465 -1.32 -0.60 13.52
CA GLU A 465 -1.78 -0.14 12.22
C GLU A 465 -0.59 0.05 11.27
N GLY A 466 -0.82 -0.10 9.96
CA GLY A 466 0.12 0.34 8.93
C GLY A 466 -0.51 1.40 8.06
N LEU A 467 0.12 2.55 7.95
CA LEU A 467 -0.13 3.44 6.81
C LEU A 467 0.71 2.92 5.64
N GLY A 468 0.18 2.95 4.43
CA GLY A 468 0.90 2.41 3.26
C GLY A 468 2.19 3.13 2.89
N ALA A 469 2.54 3.09 1.61
CA ALA A 469 3.74 3.76 1.12
C ALA A 469 3.52 5.20 0.72
N ILE A 470 4.26 6.12 1.36
CA ILE A 470 4.47 7.51 0.94
C ILE A 470 5.68 7.63 0.04
N THR A 471 5.47 8.20 -1.15
CA THR A 471 6.52 8.35 -2.14
C THR A 471 7.22 9.69 -2.00
N PHE A 472 8.53 9.67 -1.75
CA PHE A 472 9.40 10.85 -1.84
C PHE A 472 9.78 11.10 -3.30
N ARG A 473 9.58 12.33 -3.77
CA ARG A 473 9.60 12.64 -5.21
C ARG A 473 10.47 13.83 -5.55
N LYS A 474 11.06 13.79 -6.74
CA LYS A 474 11.47 14.97 -7.51
C LYS A 474 10.34 15.45 -8.43
N ASP A 475 10.44 16.67 -8.95
CA ASP A 475 9.46 17.21 -9.89
C ASP A 475 9.51 16.41 -11.20
N SER A 476 8.36 15.98 -11.69
CA SER A 476 8.28 15.18 -12.91
C SER A 476 7.06 15.53 -13.73
N ARG A 477 7.31 16.15 -14.90
CA ARG A 477 6.25 16.39 -15.90
C ARG A 477 5.64 15.08 -16.39
N ASN A 478 6.47 14.08 -16.64
CA ASN A 478 6.06 12.76 -17.14
C ASN A 478 5.49 11.82 -16.08
N GLY A 479 5.75 12.08 -14.80
CA GLY A 479 5.04 11.43 -13.70
C GLY A 479 3.70 12.11 -13.42
N GLY A 480 3.59 13.40 -13.74
CA GLY A 480 2.42 14.20 -13.35
C GLY A 480 2.38 14.37 -11.84
N TRP A 481 3.51 14.71 -11.22
CA TRP A 481 3.61 15.03 -9.80
C TRP A 481 4.71 16.06 -9.55
N HIS A 482 4.66 16.65 -8.37
CA HIS A 482 5.60 17.67 -7.93
C HIS A 482 6.56 17.10 -6.89
N ALA A 483 7.71 17.78 -6.74
CA ALA A 483 8.69 17.43 -5.73
C ALA A 483 8.06 17.47 -4.32
N SER A 484 8.42 16.50 -3.48
CA SER A 484 7.92 16.40 -2.11
C SER A 484 8.26 17.65 -1.28
N THR A 485 7.39 17.98 -0.33
CA THR A 485 7.51 19.18 0.52
C THR A 485 7.50 18.85 2.01
N PRO A 486 8.12 19.68 2.87
CA PRO A 486 8.04 19.51 4.31
C PRO A 486 6.60 19.43 4.85
N ASP A 487 5.66 20.24 4.34
CA ASP A 487 4.27 20.25 4.85
C ASP A 487 3.50 18.95 4.52
N GLU A 488 3.78 18.34 3.36
CA GLU A 488 3.23 17.03 2.98
C GLU A 488 3.73 15.94 3.94
N TRP A 489 5.03 15.94 4.24
CA TRP A 489 5.63 14.97 5.14
C TRP A 489 5.20 15.18 6.60
N GLN A 490 5.11 16.43 7.06
CA GLN A 490 4.52 16.77 8.37
C GLN A 490 3.09 16.23 8.49
N TRP A 491 2.28 16.33 7.42
CA TRP A 491 0.93 15.77 7.41
C TRP A 491 0.95 14.26 7.59
N TRP A 492 1.71 13.54 6.76
CA TRP A 492 1.79 12.08 6.80
C TRP A 492 2.29 11.55 8.14
N LEU A 493 3.39 12.13 8.64
CA LEU A 493 4.04 11.71 9.88
C LEU A 493 3.17 11.99 11.11
N ALA A 494 2.41 13.10 11.10
CA ALA A 494 1.42 13.35 12.14
C ALA A 494 0.31 12.29 12.12
N LYS A 495 -0.12 11.80 10.95
CA LYS A 495 -1.06 10.67 10.89
C LYS A 495 -0.43 9.38 11.40
N ALA A 496 0.80 9.08 11.02
CA ALA A 496 1.51 7.91 11.53
C ALA A 496 1.58 7.93 13.07
N ALA A 497 1.90 9.09 13.67
CA ALA A 497 1.91 9.25 15.11
C ALA A 497 0.51 9.21 15.76
N ALA A 498 -0.52 9.73 15.09
CA ALA A 498 -1.90 9.73 15.57
C ALA A 498 -2.49 8.32 15.68
N TYR A 499 -2.19 7.46 14.70
CA TYR A 499 -2.67 6.07 14.62
C TYR A 499 -1.67 5.06 15.20
N ASP A 500 -0.55 5.53 15.76
CA ASP A 500 0.56 4.67 16.20
C ASP A 500 1.02 3.65 15.14
N ALA A 501 1.10 4.11 13.90
CA ALA A 501 1.23 3.27 12.73
C ALA A 501 2.66 3.20 12.18
N THR A 502 3.03 2.03 11.66
CA THR A 502 4.18 1.90 10.74
C THR A 502 3.85 2.51 9.39
N TYR A 503 4.85 2.89 8.60
CA TYR A 503 4.65 3.25 7.18
C TYR A 503 5.86 2.93 6.31
N TRP A 504 5.64 2.90 5.00
CA TRP A 504 6.70 2.72 4.00
C TRP A 504 7.13 4.08 3.44
N PHE A 505 8.40 4.46 3.63
CA PHE A 505 9.03 5.57 2.93
C PHE A 505 9.56 5.03 1.60
N TRP A 506 8.90 5.34 0.49
CA TRP A 506 9.31 4.89 -0.83
C TRP A 506 10.15 5.95 -1.56
N SER A 507 11.36 5.60 -2.01
CA SER A 507 12.20 6.51 -2.80
C SER A 507 13.35 5.81 -3.57
N SER A 508 14.20 6.63 -4.18
CA SER A 508 15.47 6.27 -4.80
C SER A 508 16.56 7.27 -4.39
N VAL A 509 17.82 6.86 -4.49
CA VAL A 509 18.95 7.75 -4.17
C VAL A 509 18.94 9.01 -5.05
N ASP A 510 18.58 8.89 -6.33
CA ASP A 510 18.50 10.03 -7.25
C ASP A 510 17.41 11.05 -6.84
N GLU A 511 16.26 10.61 -6.35
CA GLU A 511 15.21 11.51 -5.87
C GLU A 511 15.64 12.26 -4.61
N LEU A 512 16.27 11.56 -3.66
CA LEU A 512 16.80 12.14 -2.42
C LEU A 512 17.96 13.12 -2.72
N ASP A 513 18.87 12.77 -3.62
CA ASP A 513 19.97 13.66 -4.02
C ASP A 513 19.48 14.91 -4.76
N SER A 514 18.40 14.79 -5.54
CA SER A 514 17.91 15.87 -6.40
C SER A 514 17.01 16.89 -5.69
N ASN A 515 16.32 16.49 -4.62
CA ASN A 515 15.39 17.36 -3.90
C ASN A 515 16.15 18.25 -2.91
N GLY A 516 16.04 19.58 -3.09
CA GLY A 516 16.76 20.56 -2.29
C GLY A 516 16.33 20.64 -0.82
N GLN A 517 15.25 19.97 -0.43
CA GLN A 517 14.76 19.89 0.95
C GLN A 517 14.84 18.50 1.57
N THR A 518 15.58 17.55 0.96
CA THR A 518 15.78 16.21 1.52
C THR A 518 16.25 16.25 2.97
N GLY A 519 17.25 17.07 3.28
CA GLY A 519 17.77 17.16 4.65
C GLY A 519 16.75 17.65 5.68
N GLU A 520 15.90 18.61 5.30
CA GLU A 520 14.82 19.12 6.16
C GLU A 520 13.72 18.08 6.36
N ILE A 521 13.31 17.39 5.28
CA ILE A 521 12.28 16.35 5.35
C ILE A 521 12.76 15.16 6.20
N LEU A 522 14.01 14.72 6.05
CA LEU A 522 14.56 13.63 6.85
C LEU A 522 14.70 14.01 8.33
N ASP A 523 15.07 15.25 8.66
CA ASP A 523 15.05 15.73 10.05
C ASP A 523 13.64 15.71 10.65
N ILE A 524 12.62 16.09 9.87
CA ILE A 524 11.21 15.99 10.27
C ILE A 524 10.81 14.53 10.49
N CYS A 525 11.18 13.61 9.58
CA CYS A 525 10.95 12.17 9.74
C CYS A 525 11.54 11.67 11.06
N LYS A 526 12.80 11.99 11.34
CA LYS A 526 13.52 11.55 12.53
C LYS A 526 12.80 11.98 13.81
N LYS A 527 12.37 13.24 13.86
CA LYS A 527 11.65 13.79 15.01
C LYS A 527 10.31 13.09 15.22
N TRP A 528 9.50 12.95 14.17
CA TRP A 528 8.20 12.29 14.29
C TRP A 528 8.30 10.81 14.63
N GLU A 529 9.20 10.07 14.00
CA GLU A 529 9.42 8.65 14.30
C GLU A 529 9.81 8.48 15.76
N ARG A 530 10.73 9.31 16.28
CA ARG A 530 11.10 9.28 17.70
C ARG A 530 9.90 9.57 18.60
N ALA A 531 9.12 10.62 18.32
CA ALA A 531 7.94 10.97 19.10
C ALA A 531 6.88 9.86 19.10
N LYS A 532 6.64 9.23 17.94
CA LYS A 532 5.74 8.08 17.77
C LYS A 532 6.25 6.89 18.58
N MET A 533 7.49 6.45 18.35
CA MET A 533 8.06 5.27 19.00
C MET A 533 8.04 5.39 20.52
N MET A 534 8.33 6.59 21.05
CA MET A 534 8.29 6.89 22.47
C MET A 534 6.89 7.10 23.06
N ARG A 535 5.83 7.08 22.23
CA ARG A 535 4.42 7.25 22.65
C ARG A 535 4.17 8.52 23.48
N VAL A 536 4.84 9.62 23.13
CA VAL A 536 4.80 10.88 23.89
C VAL A 536 3.45 11.61 23.82
N PHE A 537 2.60 11.28 22.85
CA PHE A 537 1.30 11.91 22.64
C PHE A 537 0.21 11.26 23.48
N THR A 538 -0.53 12.09 24.23
CA THR A 538 -1.75 11.69 24.93
C THR A 538 -2.84 11.25 23.94
N GLN A 539 -3.82 10.46 24.42
CA GLN A 539 -4.95 10.04 23.58
C GLN A 539 -5.71 11.22 22.96
N ALA A 540 -5.91 12.31 23.70
CA ALA A 540 -6.59 13.50 23.19
C ALA A 540 -5.80 14.20 22.06
N GLN A 541 -4.47 14.27 22.19
CA GLN A 541 -3.60 14.82 21.14
C GLN A 541 -3.60 13.92 19.90
N ARG A 542 -3.51 12.59 20.07
CA ARG A 542 -3.60 11.65 18.95
C ARG A 542 -4.93 11.79 18.21
N GLU A 543 -6.05 11.86 18.94
CA GLU A 543 -7.37 12.04 18.35
C GLU A 543 -7.48 13.36 17.58
N GLN A 544 -6.94 14.46 18.11
CA GLN A 544 -6.85 15.72 17.39
C GLN A 544 -6.05 15.58 16.09
N MET A 545 -4.94 14.83 16.11
CA MET A 545 -4.06 14.64 14.95
C MET A 545 -4.66 13.76 13.84
N LYS A 546 -5.74 13.03 14.10
CA LYS A 546 -6.43 12.21 13.09
C LYS A 546 -7.19 13.01 12.03
N ASP A 547 -7.54 14.28 12.29
CA ASP A 547 -8.29 15.11 11.33
C ASP A 547 -7.57 15.23 9.98
N TYR A 548 -8.10 14.59 8.93
CA TYR A 548 -7.48 14.56 7.61
C TYR A 548 -7.18 15.96 7.06
N ASP A 549 -8.07 16.92 7.28
CA ASP A 549 -7.97 18.25 6.66
C ASP A 549 -6.99 19.19 7.41
N THR A 550 -6.31 18.69 8.46
CA THR A 550 -5.33 19.44 9.26
C THR A 550 -3.97 18.76 9.22
N THR A 551 -2.92 19.53 8.89
CA THR A 551 -1.52 19.11 9.06
C THR A 551 -0.99 19.61 10.41
N PHE A 552 0.12 19.06 10.87
CA PHE A 552 0.69 19.39 12.17
C PHE A 552 2.19 19.61 12.01
N ARG A 553 2.65 20.80 12.39
CA ARG A 553 4.06 21.15 12.31
C ARG A 553 4.74 20.82 13.62
N LEU A 554 5.62 19.84 13.60
CA LEU A 554 6.55 19.59 14.70
C LEU A 554 7.77 20.50 14.56
N THR A 555 8.02 21.29 15.60
CA THR A 555 9.16 22.22 15.67
C THR A 555 9.95 22.02 16.95
N SER A 556 11.27 22.20 16.84
CA SER A 556 12.20 22.34 17.96
C SER A 556 13.24 23.41 17.60
N SER A 557 13.77 24.14 18.58
CA SER A 557 14.83 25.13 18.32
C SER A 557 16.19 24.49 18.01
N ASN A 558 16.40 23.23 18.42
CA ASN A 558 17.47 22.31 17.99
C ASN A 558 17.23 20.91 18.61
N ALA A 559 18.22 20.00 18.56
CA ALA A 559 18.14 18.66 19.13
C ALA A 559 18.14 18.63 20.69
N TYR A 560 18.64 19.70 21.32
CA TYR A 560 18.74 19.91 22.78
C TYR A 560 17.64 20.82 23.32
N ASP A 561 16.58 21.07 22.53
CA ASP A 561 15.42 21.80 23.03
C ASP A 561 14.62 20.88 23.93
N HIS A 562 14.58 21.13 25.24
CA HIS A 562 13.90 20.26 26.20
C HIS A 562 12.39 20.09 25.93
N ASN A 563 11.77 20.98 25.14
CA ASN A 563 10.36 20.87 24.78
C ASN A 563 10.16 20.93 23.26
N TRP A 564 9.43 19.96 22.73
CA TRP A 564 8.96 20.01 21.36
C TRP A 564 7.54 20.56 21.29
N GLN A 565 7.25 21.25 20.18
CA GLN A 565 5.95 21.85 19.91
C GLN A 565 5.31 21.24 18.68
N VAL A 566 4.09 20.75 18.82
CA VAL A 566 3.23 20.44 17.67
C VAL A 566 2.23 21.57 17.47
N THR A 567 2.25 22.17 16.30
CA THR A 567 1.34 23.26 15.92
C THR A 567 0.33 22.78 14.88
N PRO A 568 -0.97 22.71 15.20
CA PRO A 568 -2.01 22.47 14.20
C PRO A 568 -1.92 23.51 13.08
N THR A 569 -1.97 23.07 11.83
CA THR A 569 -1.75 23.92 10.66
C THR A 569 -2.84 23.64 9.63
N LYS A 570 -3.58 24.67 9.26
CA LYS A 570 -4.56 24.60 8.17
C LYS A 570 -3.92 25.10 6.89
N VAL A 571 -3.86 24.22 5.89
CA VAL A 571 -3.40 24.56 4.53
C VAL A 571 -4.64 24.75 3.65
N ALA A 572 -4.75 25.93 3.05
CA ALA A 572 -5.75 26.26 2.05
C ALA A 572 -5.06 26.34 0.69
N THR A 573 -5.15 25.25 -0.08
CA THR A 573 -4.69 25.20 -1.47
C THR A 573 -5.74 25.83 -2.36
N ASP A 574 -5.31 26.65 -3.32
CA ASP A 574 -6.18 27.21 -4.34
C ASP A 574 -5.37 27.59 -5.60
N PHE A 575 -6.04 27.90 -6.70
CA PHE A 575 -5.42 28.32 -7.95
C PHE A 575 -5.96 29.69 -8.36
N ALA A 576 -5.08 30.63 -8.72
CA ALA A 576 -5.50 31.94 -9.19
C ALA A 576 -4.55 32.50 -10.25
N LYS A 577 -5.11 33.22 -11.23
CA LYS A 577 -4.33 34.11 -12.08
C LYS A 577 -3.87 35.31 -11.27
N ALA A 578 -2.66 35.78 -11.52
CA ALA A 578 -2.13 36.98 -10.87
C ALA A 578 -2.68 38.29 -11.48
N ASP A 579 -3.96 38.33 -11.84
CA ASP A 579 -4.66 39.40 -12.57
C ASP A 579 -5.66 40.20 -11.71
N GLY A 580 -5.65 40.00 -10.40
CA GLY A 580 -6.63 40.52 -9.47
C GLY A 580 -7.68 39.50 -9.05
N SER A 581 -7.55 38.24 -9.50
CA SER A 581 -8.33 37.11 -8.98
C SER A 581 -8.16 36.96 -7.47
N SER A 582 -9.18 36.41 -6.81
CA SER A 582 -9.21 36.27 -5.35
C SER A 582 -9.41 34.82 -4.91
N ILE A 583 -8.63 34.42 -3.92
CA ILE A 583 -8.69 33.11 -3.25
C ILE A 583 -9.43 33.25 -1.93
N SER A 584 -10.40 32.37 -1.66
CA SER A 584 -11.15 32.37 -0.39
C SER A 584 -10.44 31.52 0.64
N ILE A 585 -10.10 32.12 1.79
CA ILE A 585 -9.36 31.43 2.87
C ILE A 585 -10.18 31.46 4.14
N ASN A 586 -10.42 30.29 4.73
CA ASN A 586 -10.93 30.17 6.09
C ASN A 586 -9.78 30.00 7.08
N ASN A 587 -9.61 30.96 8.00
CA ASN A 587 -8.69 30.81 9.14
C ASN A 587 -9.49 30.34 10.37
N PRO A 588 -9.35 29.08 10.81
CA PRO A 588 -10.06 28.59 11.98
C PRO A 588 -9.46 29.10 13.31
N TYR A 589 -8.32 29.78 13.27
CA TYR A 589 -7.56 30.22 14.44
C TYR A 589 -7.63 31.73 14.66
N SER A 590 -6.97 32.22 15.71
CA SER A 590 -6.84 33.65 16.00
C SER A 590 -6.16 34.42 14.85
N ASN A 591 -6.37 35.73 14.84
CA ASN A 591 -5.71 36.63 13.88
C ASN A 591 -4.18 36.46 13.93
N GLN A 592 -3.55 36.31 12.77
CA GLN A 592 -2.13 36.02 12.64
C GLN A 592 -1.57 36.51 11.31
N SER A 593 -0.26 36.65 11.20
CA SER A 593 0.39 36.87 9.90
C SER A 593 0.20 35.65 9.00
N LEU A 594 -0.19 35.89 7.75
CA LEU A 594 -0.44 34.81 6.79
C LEU A 594 0.86 34.34 6.18
N ARG A 595 1.03 33.02 6.12
CA ARG A 595 2.15 32.35 5.43
C ARG A 595 1.63 31.75 4.14
N PHE A 596 2.50 31.63 3.15
CA PHE A 596 2.11 30.97 1.91
C PHE A 596 3.29 30.31 1.22
N GLU A 597 2.96 29.32 0.40
CA GLU A 597 3.80 28.84 -0.67
C GLU A 597 3.05 28.99 -1.99
N ALA A 598 3.70 29.42 -3.06
CA ALA A 598 3.08 29.52 -4.38
C ALA A 598 3.99 28.96 -5.46
N ARG A 599 3.49 28.04 -6.29
CA ARG A 599 4.16 27.62 -7.53
C ARG A 599 3.70 28.50 -8.69
N VAL A 600 4.64 29.06 -9.44
CA VAL A 600 4.35 29.77 -10.69
C VAL A 600 4.09 28.74 -11.79
N LEU A 601 2.89 28.75 -12.38
CA LEU A 601 2.54 27.84 -13.47
C LEU A 601 2.92 28.44 -14.83
N PRO A 602 2.98 27.62 -15.90
CA PRO A 602 3.22 28.11 -17.26
C PRO A 602 2.15 29.11 -17.72
N TYR A 603 2.53 29.97 -18.66
CA TYR A 603 1.59 30.80 -19.40
C TYR A 603 1.01 30.02 -20.59
N TYR A 604 -0.26 30.26 -20.88
CA TYR A 604 -0.99 29.65 -21.98
C TYR A 604 -1.57 30.71 -22.91
N ASP A 605 -1.39 30.51 -24.21
CA ASP A 605 -1.98 31.34 -25.25
C ASP A 605 -2.88 30.46 -26.12
N HIS A 606 -4.19 30.66 -26.03
CA HIS A 606 -5.17 29.87 -26.77
C HIS A 606 -5.02 29.99 -28.28
N ALA A 607 -4.51 31.12 -28.77
CA ALA A 607 -4.30 31.34 -30.19
C ALA A 607 -3.00 30.72 -30.73
N ASP A 608 -2.16 30.14 -29.87
CA ASP A 608 -0.87 29.58 -30.29
C ASP A 608 -1.04 28.39 -31.24
N SER A 609 -0.25 28.38 -32.31
CA SER A 609 -0.28 27.33 -33.34
C SER A 609 0.37 26.02 -32.92
N SER A 610 1.09 25.98 -31.80
CA SER A 610 1.69 24.78 -31.20
C SER A 610 0.74 24.06 -30.24
N ASN A 611 -0.46 24.60 -29.99
CA ASN A 611 -1.50 23.90 -29.24
C ASN A 611 -1.97 22.64 -29.97
N ILE A 612 -2.34 21.61 -29.22
CA ILE A 612 -2.86 20.35 -29.76
C ILE A 612 -4.38 20.38 -29.70
N GLU A 613 -5.05 20.16 -30.84
CA GLU A 613 -6.51 20.07 -30.90
C GLU A 613 -6.99 18.77 -30.23
N LEU A 614 -7.98 18.89 -29.34
CA LEU A 614 -8.52 17.75 -28.60
C LEU A 614 -9.78 17.16 -29.22
N LEU A 615 -10.34 17.79 -30.26
CA LEU A 615 -11.56 17.35 -30.91
C LEU A 615 -11.25 16.65 -32.25
N PRO A 616 -11.94 15.55 -32.56
CA PRO A 616 -11.78 14.85 -33.84
C PRO A 616 -12.37 15.65 -35.01
N SER A 617 -12.26 15.10 -36.22
CA SER A 617 -12.81 15.73 -37.42
C SER A 617 -14.34 15.64 -37.47
N GLY A 618 -14.92 14.56 -36.96
CA GLY A 618 -16.37 14.39 -36.89
C GLY A 618 -16.85 13.44 -35.80
N VAL A 619 -18.15 13.47 -35.50
CA VAL A 619 -18.76 12.63 -34.45
C VAL A 619 -18.51 11.14 -34.67
N GLY A 620 -18.36 10.70 -35.92
CA GLY A 620 -18.10 9.30 -36.27
C GLY A 620 -16.74 8.77 -35.81
N ASP A 621 -15.81 9.64 -35.41
CA ASP A 621 -14.50 9.24 -34.87
C ASP A 621 -14.57 8.85 -33.39
N PHE A 622 -15.69 9.16 -32.71
CA PHE A 622 -15.91 8.78 -31.32
C PHE A 622 -16.54 7.39 -31.20
N SER A 623 -16.05 6.61 -30.24
CA SER A 623 -16.80 5.53 -29.61
C SER A 623 -17.60 6.11 -28.44
N ILE A 624 -18.93 6.11 -28.53
CA ILE A 624 -19.81 6.81 -27.58
C ILE A 624 -20.53 5.81 -26.67
N ASP A 625 -20.42 6.03 -25.36
CA ASP A 625 -21.12 5.22 -24.36
C ASP A 625 -22.65 5.31 -24.48
N SER A 626 -23.32 4.20 -24.17
CA SER A 626 -24.77 4.20 -24.01
C SER A 626 -25.20 5.16 -22.89
N GLY A 627 -26.11 6.09 -23.23
CA GLY A 627 -26.57 7.14 -22.32
C GLY A 627 -25.84 8.48 -22.44
N LEU A 628 -24.90 8.61 -23.40
CA LEU A 628 -24.37 9.89 -23.87
C LEU A 628 -24.87 10.17 -25.29
N SER A 629 -25.24 11.42 -25.57
CA SER A 629 -25.49 11.91 -26.92
C SER A 629 -24.46 12.97 -27.29
N VAL A 630 -23.85 12.82 -28.46
CA VAL A 630 -22.89 13.77 -29.02
C VAL A 630 -23.40 14.26 -30.37
N SER A 631 -23.42 15.58 -30.56
CA SER A 631 -23.78 16.20 -31.84
C SER A 631 -22.81 17.32 -32.17
N GLN A 632 -22.54 17.52 -33.46
CA GLN A 632 -21.65 18.57 -33.95
C GLN A 632 -22.41 19.53 -34.88
N ASN A 633 -22.24 20.83 -34.66
CA ASN A 633 -22.73 21.89 -35.54
C ASN A 633 -21.57 22.85 -35.88
N GLY A 634 -20.94 22.64 -37.03
CA GLY A 634 -19.71 23.35 -37.39
C GLY A 634 -18.58 22.98 -36.42
N GLN A 635 -18.09 23.97 -35.66
CA GLN A 635 -17.05 23.78 -34.64
C GLN A 635 -17.59 23.52 -33.24
N GLU A 636 -18.92 23.55 -33.07
CA GLU A 636 -19.58 23.39 -31.77
C GLU A 636 -19.96 21.93 -31.54
N TRP A 637 -19.57 21.38 -30.40
CA TRP A 637 -19.82 19.99 -30.00
C TRP A 637 -20.66 19.96 -28.74
N THR A 638 -21.85 19.36 -28.83
CA THR A 638 -22.79 19.26 -27.71
C THR A 638 -22.80 17.84 -27.16
N PHE A 639 -22.52 17.74 -25.87
CA PHE A 639 -22.57 16.51 -25.07
C PHE A 639 -23.80 16.58 -24.17
N THR A 640 -24.63 15.54 -24.18
CA THR A 640 -25.86 15.50 -23.37
C THR A 640 -26.01 14.16 -22.67
N SER A 641 -26.25 14.19 -21.35
CA SER A 641 -26.53 12.99 -20.55
C SER A 641 -27.46 13.31 -19.38
N SER A 642 -28.17 12.27 -18.93
CA SER A 642 -28.97 12.28 -17.69
C SER A 642 -28.42 11.28 -16.67
N SER A 643 -27.21 10.73 -16.88
CA SER A 643 -26.63 9.69 -16.04
C SER A 643 -25.88 10.28 -14.84
N SER A 644 -26.04 9.65 -13.67
CA SER A 644 -25.24 9.95 -12.48
C SER A 644 -23.88 9.23 -12.46
N SER A 645 -23.70 8.22 -13.32
CA SER A 645 -22.41 7.57 -13.58
C SER A 645 -21.71 8.26 -14.75
N PRO A 646 -20.37 8.20 -14.85
CA PRO A 646 -19.68 8.78 -15.98
C PRO A 646 -20.12 8.13 -17.30
N LYS A 647 -20.35 8.97 -18.30
CA LYS A 647 -20.58 8.58 -19.69
C LYS A 647 -19.66 9.39 -20.58
N GLN A 648 -18.90 8.73 -21.43
CA GLN A 648 -17.91 9.40 -22.28
C GLN A 648 -17.97 8.98 -23.75
N ALA A 649 -17.41 9.84 -24.57
CA ALA A 649 -17.10 9.61 -25.96
C ALA A 649 -15.57 9.53 -26.10
N ASN A 650 -15.06 8.38 -26.54
CA ASN A 650 -13.63 8.08 -26.63
C ASN A 650 -13.13 8.25 -28.06
N TRP A 651 -12.04 8.99 -28.24
CA TRP A 651 -11.36 9.16 -29.51
C TRP A 651 -9.94 8.60 -29.42
N SER A 652 -9.69 7.51 -30.13
CA SER A 652 -8.34 6.93 -30.24
C SER A 652 -7.49 7.74 -31.21
N ILE A 653 -6.29 8.08 -30.77
CA ILE A 653 -5.31 8.85 -31.53
C ILE A 653 -4.00 8.07 -31.66
N PRO A 654 -3.12 8.41 -32.63
CA PRO A 654 -1.74 7.96 -32.58
C PRO A 654 -1.08 8.39 -31.26
N VAL A 655 -0.18 7.57 -30.72
CA VAL A 655 0.58 7.91 -29.50
C VAL A 655 1.25 9.26 -29.69
N THR A 656 0.86 10.25 -28.88
CA THR A 656 1.26 11.64 -29.01
C THR A 656 1.81 12.16 -27.68
N ASP A 657 2.86 12.99 -27.76
CA ASP A 657 3.52 13.58 -26.60
C ASP A 657 2.88 14.91 -26.19
N PHE A 658 2.33 14.96 -24.97
CA PHE A 658 1.67 16.09 -24.34
C PHE A 658 2.49 16.64 -23.15
N SER A 659 3.77 16.28 -23.02
CA SER A 659 4.61 16.62 -21.85
C SER A 659 4.80 18.12 -21.63
N TYR A 660 4.53 18.93 -22.66
CA TYR A 660 4.56 20.40 -22.63
C TYR A 660 3.17 21.01 -22.91
N HIS A 661 2.11 20.21 -22.75
CA HIS A 661 0.73 20.59 -23.06
C HIS A 661 -0.24 20.17 -21.96
N ARG A 662 0.16 20.31 -20.69
CA ARG A 662 -0.63 19.79 -19.55
C ARG A 662 -1.84 20.65 -19.19
N GLY A 663 -1.90 21.89 -19.64
CA GLY A 663 -3.07 22.76 -19.47
C GLY A 663 -4.13 22.51 -20.54
N VAL A 664 -5.41 22.67 -20.22
CA VAL A 664 -6.52 22.53 -21.17
C VAL A 664 -7.30 23.84 -21.25
N GLY A 665 -7.50 24.33 -22.48
CA GLY A 665 -8.26 25.54 -22.79
C GLY A 665 -9.42 25.24 -23.73
N LEU A 666 -10.62 25.72 -23.41
CA LEU A 666 -11.82 25.50 -24.21
C LEU A 666 -12.89 26.55 -23.97
N TRP A 667 -13.74 26.80 -24.97
CA TRP A 667 -14.99 27.53 -24.77
C TRP A 667 -16.09 26.55 -24.38
N VAL A 668 -16.90 26.91 -23.39
CA VAL A 668 -17.97 26.06 -22.85
C VAL A 668 -19.25 26.87 -22.70
N ASN A 669 -20.38 26.26 -23.03
CA ASN A 669 -21.73 26.78 -22.81
C ASN A 669 -22.57 25.68 -22.15
N GLY A 670 -22.91 25.90 -20.88
CA GLY A 670 -23.74 24.99 -20.09
C GLY A 670 -25.23 25.33 -20.16
N ASN A 671 -26.06 24.42 -19.65
CA ASN A 671 -27.50 24.63 -19.48
C ASN A 671 -27.92 24.81 -18.01
N ASN A 672 -26.96 24.91 -17.09
CA ASN A 672 -27.16 25.05 -15.65
C ASN A 672 -28.12 23.99 -15.06
N GLN A 673 -27.99 22.75 -15.51
CA GLN A 673 -28.77 21.61 -15.00
C GLN A 673 -27.97 20.73 -14.03
N GLY A 674 -26.78 21.19 -13.60
CA GLY A 674 -25.87 20.44 -12.74
C GLY A 674 -25.09 19.37 -13.50
N GLY A 675 -24.33 18.57 -12.75
CA GLY A 675 -23.37 17.61 -13.27
C GLY A 675 -22.03 18.24 -13.64
N TYR A 676 -21.09 17.38 -14.02
CA TYR A 676 -19.71 17.77 -14.32
C TYR A 676 -19.34 17.31 -15.72
N PHE A 677 -18.98 18.26 -16.57
CA PHE A 677 -18.32 17.98 -17.84
C PHE A 677 -16.84 17.69 -17.59
N TYR A 678 -16.26 16.73 -18.29
CA TYR A 678 -14.83 16.48 -18.22
C TYR A 678 -14.23 16.19 -19.59
N ALA A 679 -12.99 16.65 -19.77
CA ALA A 679 -12.07 16.11 -20.76
C ALA A 679 -11.13 15.12 -20.06
N GLU A 680 -10.86 13.97 -20.67
CA GLU A 680 -9.96 12.94 -20.17
C GLU A 680 -8.82 12.71 -21.17
N LEU A 681 -7.60 12.64 -20.67
CA LEU A 681 -6.43 12.16 -21.40
C LEU A 681 -6.06 10.78 -20.85
N SER A 682 -5.76 9.82 -21.75
CA SER A 682 -5.38 8.46 -21.36
C SER A 682 -4.07 7.98 -22.02
N SER A 683 -3.27 7.27 -21.23
CA SER A 683 -2.00 6.59 -21.61
C SER A 683 -1.87 5.21 -20.95
N GLY A 684 -3.02 4.55 -20.71
CA GLY A 684 -3.17 3.41 -19.81
C GLY A 684 -3.62 3.82 -18.39
N ASN A 685 -3.25 5.03 -17.95
CA ASN A 685 -3.81 5.74 -16.79
C ASN A 685 -4.62 6.95 -17.28
N GLN A 686 -5.52 7.52 -16.46
CA GLN A 686 -6.43 8.61 -16.83
C GLN A 686 -6.15 9.91 -16.06
N ARG A 687 -6.22 11.06 -16.74
CA ARG A 687 -6.26 12.41 -16.14
C ARG A 687 -7.50 13.16 -16.60
N HIS A 688 -8.17 13.82 -15.66
CA HIS A 688 -9.44 14.50 -15.91
C HIS A 688 -9.31 16.01 -15.72
N TYR A 689 -9.94 16.77 -16.61
CA TYR A 689 -10.06 18.23 -16.57
C TYR A 689 -11.54 18.57 -16.48
N ILE A 690 -11.98 19.08 -15.33
CA ILE A 690 -13.39 19.08 -14.94
C ILE A 690 -13.96 20.51 -14.95
N VAL A 691 -15.17 20.66 -15.51
CA VAL A 691 -15.94 21.91 -15.54
C VAL A 691 -17.35 21.65 -14.99
N PRO A 692 -17.77 22.31 -13.89
CA PRO A 692 -19.13 22.17 -13.38
C PRO A 692 -20.14 22.82 -14.34
N ASN A 693 -21.31 22.18 -14.52
CA ASN A 693 -22.40 22.69 -15.35
C ASN A 693 -23.42 23.48 -14.51
N ASP A 694 -22.96 24.58 -13.92
CA ASP A 694 -23.69 25.48 -13.02
C ASP A 694 -23.94 26.88 -13.62
N PHE A 695 -23.81 26.98 -14.95
CA PHE A 695 -23.89 28.25 -15.66
C PHE A 695 -24.57 28.11 -17.03
N THR A 696 -24.95 29.25 -17.60
CA THR A 696 -25.46 29.37 -18.97
C THR A 696 -24.67 30.42 -19.74
N GLY A 697 -24.58 30.26 -21.05
CA GLY A 697 -23.86 31.17 -21.93
C GLY A 697 -22.40 30.77 -22.13
N TRP A 698 -21.80 31.27 -23.21
CA TRP A 698 -20.42 30.98 -23.56
C TRP A 698 -19.44 31.65 -22.59
N LYS A 699 -18.53 30.85 -22.04
CA LYS A 699 -17.33 31.34 -21.33
C LYS A 699 -16.11 30.56 -21.78
N TYR A 700 -14.95 31.21 -21.78
CA TYR A 700 -13.68 30.53 -21.93
C TYR A 700 -13.28 29.95 -20.56
N VAL A 701 -12.85 28.70 -20.56
CA VAL A 701 -12.34 27.98 -19.40
C VAL A 701 -10.90 27.57 -19.71
N GLU A 702 -10.01 27.86 -18.77
CA GLU A 702 -8.62 27.47 -18.81
C GLU A 702 -8.31 26.74 -17.51
N ILE A 703 -7.92 25.47 -17.62
CA ILE A 703 -7.51 24.63 -16.51
C ILE A 703 -5.99 24.46 -16.63
N PRO A 704 -5.19 25.16 -15.81
CA PRO A 704 -3.75 25.28 -16.02
C PRO A 704 -2.99 23.98 -15.74
N ASP A 705 -3.53 23.11 -14.90
CA ASP A 705 -2.93 21.83 -14.55
C ASP A 705 -4.05 20.88 -14.08
N PHE A 706 -3.82 19.57 -14.21
CA PHE A 706 -4.75 18.54 -13.74
C PHE A 706 -4.98 18.61 -12.22
N GLU A 707 -4.02 19.11 -11.44
CA GLU A 707 -4.13 19.20 -9.98
C GLU A 707 -5.30 20.08 -9.52
N MET A 708 -5.73 21.04 -10.37
CA MET A 708 -6.91 21.85 -10.11
C MET A 708 -8.17 20.98 -10.03
N ALA A 709 -8.31 20.02 -10.94
CA ALA A 709 -9.44 19.10 -10.94
C ALA A 709 -9.36 18.13 -9.76
N ASP A 710 -8.15 17.66 -9.44
CA ASP A 710 -7.87 16.78 -8.32
C ASP A 710 -8.32 17.40 -6.99
N TYR A 711 -8.03 18.68 -6.78
CA TYR A 711 -8.32 19.38 -5.54
C TYR A 711 -9.79 19.81 -5.40
N TYR A 712 -10.40 20.39 -6.44
CA TYR A 712 -11.77 20.91 -6.30
C TYR A 712 -12.86 19.84 -6.42
N TYR A 713 -12.64 18.80 -7.23
CA TYR A 713 -13.73 17.93 -7.69
C TYR A 713 -13.45 16.45 -7.48
N ARG A 714 -12.19 16.01 -7.61
CA ARG A 714 -11.90 14.57 -7.65
C ARG A 714 -12.16 13.88 -6.32
N ASP A 715 -11.89 14.49 -5.17
CA ASP A 715 -12.19 13.88 -3.87
C ASP A 715 -13.68 13.55 -3.72
N PHE A 716 -14.57 14.39 -4.27
CA PHE A 716 -16.01 14.16 -4.30
C PHE A 716 -16.42 13.14 -5.39
N LEU A 717 -15.82 13.23 -6.59
CA LEU A 717 -16.16 12.38 -7.74
C LEU A 717 -15.43 11.03 -7.75
N TYR A 718 -14.63 10.75 -6.74
CA TYR A 718 -13.60 9.72 -6.73
C TYR A 718 -14.10 8.32 -7.17
N ASN A 719 -15.23 7.87 -6.61
CA ASN A 719 -15.78 6.54 -6.86
C ASN A 719 -16.62 6.45 -8.15
N LYS A 720 -16.73 7.54 -8.90
CA LYS A 720 -17.48 7.56 -10.16
C LYS A 720 -16.64 7.01 -11.30
N PHE A 721 -15.35 7.32 -11.32
CA PHE A 721 -14.41 6.92 -12.38
C PHE A 721 -13.87 5.51 -12.15
N GLN A 722 -13.47 4.82 -13.21
CA GLN A 722 -12.85 3.50 -13.12
C GLN A 722 -11.40 3.62 -12.64
N ASN A 723 -10.94 2.67 -11.82
CA ASN A 723 -9.56 2.60 -11.31
C ASN A 723 -8.99 3.92 -10.78
N PRO A 724 -9.70 4.66 -9.91
CA PRO A 724 -9.36 6.03 -9.56
C PRO A 724 -8.01 6.15 -8.82
N TYR A 725 -7.50 5.05 -8.25
CA TYR A 725 -6.22 5.00 -7.54
C TYR A 725 -5.00 4.85 -8.45
N THR A 726 -5.16 4.27 -9.65
CA THR A 726 -4.01 3.86 -10.47
C THR A 726 -3.16 5.04 -10.93
N THR A 727 -3.79 6.12 -11.42
CA THR A 727 -3.06 7.33 -11.84
C THR A 727 -2.32 7.99 -10.68
N ILE A 728 -2.89 7.93 -9.47
CA ILE A 728 -2.29 8.56 -8.29
C ILE A 728 -1.14 7.70 -7.74
N ARG A 729 -1.27 6.38 -7.87
CA ARG A 729 -0.26 5.39 -7.51
C ARG A 729 0.92 5.38 -8.49
N GLN A 730 0.65 5.34 -9.79
CA GLN A 730 1.65 5.09 -10.84
C GLN A 730 2.05 6.36 -11.62
N GLY A 731 1.39 7.48 -11.37
CA GLY A 731 1.51 8.69 -12.19
C GLY A 731 0.77 8.63 -13.50
N PHE A 732 1.11 9.58 -14.36
CA PHE A 732 0.50 9.76 -15.65
C PHE A 732 1.50 10.14 -16.73
N ARG A 733 1.55 9.34 -17.80
CA ARG A 733 2.56 9.43 -18.86
C ARG A 733 2.12 10.38 -19.97
N TYR A 734 2.35 11.68 -19.77
CA TYR A 734 2.02 12.69 -20.78
C TYR A 734 2.69 12.48 -22.14
N HIS A 735 3.85 11.82 -22.21
CA HIS A 735 4.54 11.52 -23.48
C HIS A 735 3.90 10.41 -24.33
N ALA A 736 2.86 9.74 -23.83
CA ALA A 736 2.31 8.53 -24.43
C ALA A 736 0.77 8.54 -24.51
N ILE A 737 0.15 9.68 -24.79
CA ILE A 737 -1.30 9.78 -24.88
C ILE A 737 -1.78 9.05 -26.14
N ASP A 738 -2.72 8.11 -25.97
CA ASP A 738 -3.30 7.33 -27.06
C ASP A 738 -4.82 7.52 -27.20
N THR A 739 -5.47 8.14 -26.21
CA THR A 739 -6.91 8.32 -26.17
C THR A 739 -7.26 9.67 -25.54
N ILE A 740 -8.19 10.39 -26.19
CA ILE A 740 -8.81 11.61 -25.66
C ILE A 740 -10.30 11.35 -25.54
N SER A 741 -10.89 11.71 -24.40
CA SER A 741 -12.32 11.49 -24.17
C SER A 741 -13.01 12.73 -23.63
N PHE A 742 -14.30 12.87 -23.93
CA PHE A 742 -15.15 13.89 -23.33
C PHE A 742 -16.40 13.24 -22.77
N GLY A 743 -16.80 13.66 -21.58
CA GLY A 743 -17.92 13.03 -20.90
C GLY A 743 -18.64 13.93 -19.90
N ILE A 744 -19.72 13.37 -19.36
CA ILE A 744 -20.53 13.97 -18.31
C ILE A 744 -20.70 12.94 -17.19
N THR A 745 -20.63 13.39 -15.94
CA THR A 745 -20.89 12.57 -14.76
C THR A 745 -21.71 13.34 -13.71
N ASP A 746 -22.24 12.59 -12.75
CA ASP A 746 -22.96 13.09 -11.57
C ASP A 746 -24.10 14.08 -11.89
N VAL A 747 -24.86 13.80 -12.97
CA VAL A 747 -26.04 14.59 -13.30
C VAL A 747 -27.11 14.40 -12.21
N PRO A 748 -27.68 15.48 -11.63
CA PRO A 748 -28.73 15.38 -10.64
C PRO A 748 -29.93 14.57 -11.15
N SER A 749 -30.53 13.77 -10.27
CA SER A 749 -31.69 12.95 -10.62
C SER A 749 -32.82 13.80 -11.19
N GLY A 750 -33.35 13.42 -12.35
CA GLY A 750 -34.43 14.13 -13.05
C GLY A 750 -33.96 15.26 -13.96
N ASN A 751 -32.67 15.60 -13.95
CA ASN A 751 -32.09 16.61 -14.82
C ASN A 751 -31.45 15.97 -16.06
N THR A 752 -31.24 16.80 -17.08
CA THR A 752 -30.45 16.46 -18.28
C THR A 752 -29.40 17.54 -18.47
N ALA A 753 -28.14 17.19 -18.22
CA ALA A 753 -27.01 18.07 -18.45
C ALA A 753 -26.72 18.12 -19.95
N SER A 754 -26.58 19.33 -20.49
CA SER A 754 -26.19 19.57 -21.87
C SER A 754 -25.12 20.65 -21.90
N ILE A 755 -23.95 20.29 -22.40
CA ILE A 755 -22.79 21.17 -22.49
C ILE A 755 -22.35 21.23 -23.95
N THR A 756 -22.24 22.44 -24.49
CA THR A 756 -21.66 22.69 -25.81
C THR A 756 -20.26 23.26 -25.64
N ILE A 757 -19.27 22.69 -26.35
CA ILE A 757 -17.88 23.17 -26.36
C ILE A 757 -17.40 23.53 -27.76
N LYS A 758 -16.33 24.32 -27.84
CA LYS A 758 -15.55 24.53 -29.06
C LYS A 758 -14.11 24.89 -28.75
N GLN A 759 -13.24 24.66 -29.73
CA GLN A 759 -11.80 24.98 -29.67
C GLN A 759 -11.14 24.40 -28.41
N ALA A 760 -11.43 23.13 -28.10
CA ALA A 760 -10.82 22.44 -26.99
C ALA A 760 -9.39 22.02 -27.36
N ARG A 761 -8.42 22.50 -26.58
CA ARG A 761 -6.99 22.38 -26.87
C ARG A 761 -6.22 21.97 -25.63
N ALA A 762 -5.24 21.09 -25.82
CA ALA A 762 -4.13 20.95 -24.89
C ALA A 762 -3.12 22.05 -25.23
N MET A 763 -2.82 22.87 -24.22
CA MET A 763 -2.25 24.20 -24.37
C MET A 763 -0.75 24.17 -24.17
N SER A 764 0.00 24.70 -25.15
CA SER A 764 1.46 24.76 -25.13
C SER A 764 1.95 25.59 -23.95
N GLU A 765 2.77 24.97 -23.10
CA GLU A 765 3.37 25.58 -21.91
C GLU A 765 4.49 26.54 -22.30
N LYS A 766 4.26 27.83 -22.06
CA LYS A 766 5.28 28.86 -22.25
C LYS A 766 5.90 29.24 -20.91
N ASN A 767 7.22 29.33 -20.89
CA ASN A 767 7.92 29.92 -19.75
C ASN A 767 7.57 31.40 -19.64
N GLU A 768 7.20 31.83 -18.45
CA GLU A 768 6.88 33.22 -18.10
C GLU A 768 7.53 33.55 -16.76
N GLN A 769 7.69 34.83 -16.47
CA GLN A 769 8.15 35.29 -15.15
C GLN A 769 7.01 35.97 -14.40
N LEU A 770 6.76 35.52 -13.17
CA LEU A 770 6.00 36.30 -12.20
C LEU A 770 6.90 37.42 -11.68
N THR A 771 6.56 38.68 -11.97
CA THR A 771 7.33 39.86 -11.55
C THR A 771 6.52 40.70 -10.57
N ASP A 772 7.14 41.05 -9.45
CA ASP A 772 6.57 41.88 -8.39
C ASP A 772 5.21 41.37 -7.89
N LEU A 773 5.20 40.18 -7.27
CA LEU A 773 3.99 39.60 -6.69
C LEU A 773 3.42 40.50 -5.59
N GLN A 774 2.11 40.76 -5.65
CA GLN A 774 1.36 41.44 -4.62
C GLN A 774 0.17 40.57 -4.19
N LEU A 775 0.11 40.27 -2.90
CA LEU A 775 -1.02 39.62 -2.26
C LEU A 775 -1.71 40.59 -1.33
N SER A 776 -3.03 40.74 -1.44
CA SER A 776 -3.81 41.73 -0.68
C SER A 776 -4.93 41.06 0.10
N THR A 777 -5.05 41.40 1.38
CA THR A 777 -6.19 41.07 2.26
C THR A 777 -7.01 42.32 2.49
N GLY A 778 -8.18 42.18 3.14
CA GLY A 778 -8.94 43.35 3.60
C GLY A 778 -8.21 44.22 4.63
N ALA A 779 -7.16 43.70 5.29
CA ALA A 779 -6.41 44.40 6.33
C ALA A 779 -5.12 45.06 5.81
N GLY A 780 -4.63 44.69 4.62
CA GLY A 780 -3.33 45.13 4.12
C GLY A 780 -2.76 44.21 3.03
N PHE A 781 -1.46 44.26 2.80
CA PHE A 781 -0.80 43.56 1.69
C PHE A 781 0.59 43.01 2.03
N LEU A 782 1.02 42.04 1.23
CA LEU A 782 2.40 41.58 1.09
C LEU A 782 2.84 41.83 -0.36
N SER A 783 4.03 42.37 -0.54
CA SER A 783 4.67 42.56 -1.84
C SER A 783 6.04 41.92 -1.86
N VAL A 784 6.32 41.14 -2.89
CA VAL A 784 7.64 40.53 -3.16
C VAL A 784 8.24 41.26 -4.35
N SER A 785 9.43 41.85 -4.20
CA SER A 785 10.10 42.56 -5.29
C SER A 785 11.05 41.64 -6.05
N GLY A 786 10.89 41.56 -7.38
CA GLY A 786 11.71 40.73 -8.27
C GLY A 786 10.91 39.72 -9.07
N SER A 787 11.62 38.86 -9.80
CA SER A 787 11.03 37.93 -10.77
C SER A 787 11.25 36.46 -10.37
N VAL A 788 10.25 35.62 -10.64
CA VAL A 788 10.23 34.18 -10.35
C VAL A 788 9.79 33.45 -11.62
N ASP A 789 10.56 32.43 -12.03
CA ASP A 789 10.32 31.71 -13.29
C ASP A 789 9.17 30.70 -13.17
N SER A 790 8.46 30.43 -14.27
CA SER A 790 7.49 29.33 -14.33
C SER A 790 8.15 28.01 -13.93
N GLY A 791 7.50 27.28 -13.03
CA GLY A 791 7.98 26.03 -12.45
C GLY A 791 8.57 26.20 -11.05
N ASP A 792 9.05 27.40 -10.70
CA ASP A 792 9.63 27.72 -9.39
C ASP A 792 8.55 28.00 -8.35
N TYR A 793 8.96 27.91 -7.09
CA TYR A 793 8.15 28.16 -5.91
C TYR A 793 8.58 29.43 -5.19
N ILE A 794 7.63 30.10 -4.56
CA ILE A 794 7.82 31.23 -3.65
C ILE A 794 7.36 30.79 -2.27
N VAL A 795 8.25 30.80 -1.28
CA VAL A 795 7.94 30.37 0.09
C VAL A 795 8.10 31.55 1.04
N TYR A 796 7.04 31.88 1.78
CA TYR A 796 7.03 32.92 2.80
C TYR A 796 6.55 32.36 4.14
N GLU A 797 7.49 32.18 5.08
CA GLU A 797 7.20 31.73 6.45
C GLU A 797 7.15 32.91 7.46
N GLY A 798 7.39 34.15 7.00
CA GLY A 798 7.41 35.38 7.79
C GLY A 798 8.66 36.23 7.54
N GLY A 799 8.67 37.48 8.03
CA GLY A 799 9.84 38.35 7.98
C GLY A 799 9.90 39.29 6.76
N SER A 800 11.12 39.59 6.30
CA SER A 800 11.39 40.59 5.25
C SER A 800 11.86 40.00 3.92
N SER A 801 11.75 38.68 3.75
CA SER A 801 12.14 37.99 2.52
C SER A 801 11.28 36.76 2.24
N VAL A 802 11.27 36.34 0.99
CA VAL A 802 10.78 35.03 0.54
C VAL A 802 11.94 34.23 -0.03
N ASP A 803 11.85 32.91 0.04
CA ASP A 803 12.74 32.02 -0.69
C ASP A 803 12.12 31.62 -2.02
N VAL A 804 12.94 31.65 -3.07
CA VAL A 804 12.59 31.14 -4.39
C VAL A 804 13.28 29.80 -4.57
N LEU A 805 12.49 28.76 -4.74
CA LEU A 805 12.98 27.40 -4.90
C LEU A 805 12.70 26.91 -6.32
N GLY A 806 13.64 26.17 -6.90
CA GLY A 806 13.47 25.57 -8.22
C GLY A 806 12.41 24.45 -8.22
N PRO A 807 12.13 23.80 -9.36
CA PRO A 807 11.13 22.73 -9.43
C PRO A 807 11.42 21.56 -8.48
N ASN A 808 12.69 21.19 -8.33
CA ASN A 808 13.17 20.20 -7.36
C ASN A 808 13.48 20.80 -5.98
N ARG A 809 12.97 22.00 -5.68
CA ARG A 809 13.04 22.65 -4.37
C ARG A 809 14.44 23.05 -3.87
N ASN A 810 15.42 23.10 -4.77
CA ASN A 810 16.72 23.73 -4.49
C ASN A 810 16.57 25.24 -4.36
N LEU A 811 17.19 25.86 -3.36
CA LEU A 811 17.18 27.32 -3.20
C LEU A 811 17.86 27.98 -4.42
N VAL A 812 17.11 28.81 -5.14
CA VAL A 812 17.60 29.57 -6.29
C VAL A 812 18.09 30.94 -5.82
N LYS A 813 17.28 31.64 -5.04
CA LYS A 813 17.54 33.00 -4.52
C LYS A 813 16.53 33.34 -3.42
N SER A 814 16.81 34.39 -2.65
CA SER A 814 15.82 35.02 -1.78
C SER A 814 15.46 36.41 -2.33
N LEU A 815 14.18 36.77 -2.27
CA LEU A 815 13.66 38.06 -2.72
C LEU A 815 13.14 38.88 -1.53
N ALA A 816 13.23 40.20 -1.61
CA ALA A 816 12.74 41.06 -0.54
C ALA A 816 11.21 41.02 -0.47
N ALA A 817 10.68 40.91 0.74
CA ALA A 817 9.25 40.98 1.04
C ALA A 817 8.95 42.18 1.92
N SER A 818 7.96 42.98 1.53
CA SER A 818 7.43 44.09 2.32
C SER A 818 5.99 43.79 2.70
N THR A 819 5.63 44.03 3.97
CA THR A 819 4.27 43.82 4.46
C THR A 819 3.72 45.07 5.12
N PHE A 820 2.42 45.28 4.96
CA PHE A 820 1.64 46.28 5.71
C PHE A 820 0.31 45.66 6.07
N GLY A 821 -0.02 45.50 7.34
CA GLY A 821 -1.29 44.87 7.75
C GLY A 821 -1.51 43.45 7.20
N TRP A 822 -0.42 42.73 6.88
CA TRP A 822 -0.46 41.38 6.31
C TRP A 822 -0.83 40.34 7.36
N THR A 823 -2.12 40.32 7.69
CA THR A 823 -2.70 39.43 8.70
C THR A 823 -3.99 38.82 8.18
N LYS A 824 -4.28 37.59 8.62
CA LYS A 824 -5.51 36.87 8.34
C LYS A 824 -6.35 36.77 9.61
N PRO A 825 -7.48 37.50 9.72
CA PRO A 825 -8.39 37.35 10.85
C PRO A 825 -9.08 35.99 10.81
N THR A 826 -9.63 35.58 11.96
CA THR A 826 -10.47 34.38 12.09
C THR A 826 -11.66 34.42 11.13
N GLY A 827 -12.05 33.26 10.59
CA GLY A 827 -13.15 33.10 9.64
C GLY A 827 -12.73 33.21 8.17
N VAL A 828 -13.73 33.35 7.30
CA VAL A 828 -13.53 33.39 5.84
C VAL A 828 -13.21 34.81 5.37
N SER A 829 -12.15 34.96 4.58
CA SER A 829 -11.87 36.21 3.85
C SER A 829 -11.05 35.94 2.60
N ASN A 830 -11.09 36.86 1.65
CA ASN A 830 -10.38 36.71 0.38
C ASN A 830 -8.95 37.26 0.44
N VAL A 831 -8.06 36.64 -0.33
CA VAL A 831 -6.75 37.17 -0.71
C VAL A 831 -6.73 37.41 -2.21
N THR A 832 -6.53 38.66 -2.61
CA THR A 832 -6.39 39.04 -4.02
C THR A 832 -4.94 38.85 -4.47
N VAL A 833 -4.75 38.27 -5.65
CA VAL A 833 -3.44 37.97 -6.24
C VAL A 833 -3.20 38.88 -7.43
N ASN A 834 -2.11 39.66 -7.39
CA ASN A 834 -1.69 40.55 -8.46
C ASN A 834 -0.20 40.42 -8.73
N CYS A 835 0.23 40.84 -9.91
CA CYS A 835 1.64 41.02 -10.22
C CYS A 835 1.85 42.13 -11.26
N SER A 836 3.10 42.50 -11.53
CA SER A 836 3.47 43.41 -12.60
C SER A 836 3.73 42.70 -13.95
N SER A 837 3.73 41.37 -14.00
CA SER A 837 3.95 40.61 -15.25
C SER A 837 2.94 41.01 -16.34
N PRO A 838 3.33 41.09 -17.62
CA PRO A 838 2.40 41.38 -18.71
C PRO A 838 1.30 40.32 -18.86
N ASN A 839 1.67 39.04 -18.76
CA ASN A 839 0.80 37.91 -19.12
C ASN A 839 0.06 37.26 -17.94
N LYS A 840 0.22 37.79 -16.71
CA LYS A 840 -0.49 37.37 -15.48
C LYS A 840 -0.59 35.84 -15.30
N PRO A 841 0.54 35.15 -15.01
CA PRO A 841 0.55 33.69 -14.94
C PRO A 841 -0.39 33.15 -13.84
N TRP A 842 -0.78 31.89 -13.98
CA TRP A 842 -1.45 31.16 -12.90
C TRP A 842 -0.47 30.84 -11.76
N LEU A 843 -0.99 30.84 -10.54
CA LEU A 843 -0.32 30.36 -9.35
C LEU A 843 -1.12 29.21 -8.74
N LYS A 844 -0.43 28.14 -8.32
CA LYS A 844 -0.93 27.19 -7.30
C LYS A 844 -0.47 27.70 -5.95
N VAL A 845 -1.38 28.10 -5.07
CA VAL A 845 -1.05 28.75 -3.79
C VAL A 845 -1.54 27.91 -2.62
N ASN A 846 -0.66 27.68 -1.65
CA ASN A 846 -0.92 27.02 -0.38
C ASN A 846 -0.81 28.06 0.74
N PHE A 847 -1.93 28.62 1.19
CA PHE A 847 -1.96 29.52 2.34
C PHE A 847 -1.99 28.74 3.65
N LYS A 848 -1.21 29.17 4.64
CA LYS A 848 -1.00 28.43 5.89
C LYS A 848 -1.41 29.29 7.09
N THR A 849 -2.25 28.73 7.95
CA THR A 849 -2.64 29.33 9.23
C THR A 849 -2.35 28.36 10.36
N LEU A 850 -1.78 28.86 11.46
CA LEU A 850 -1.30 28.09 12.60
C LEU A 850 -2.24 28.23 13.80
N GLY A 851 -2.53 27.12 14.45
CA GLY A 851 -3.27 27.07 15.71
C GLY A 851 -2.38 27.26 16.92
N THR A 852 -2.96 27.08 18.10
CA THR A 852 -2.20 27.06 19.35
C THR A 852 -1.38 25.77 19.44
N PRO A 853 -0.06 25.84 19.67
CA PRO A 853 0.76 24.64 19.84
C PRO A 853 0.44 23.93 21.15
N PHE A 854 0.70 22.63 21.20
CA PHE A 854 0.85 21.88 22.44
C PHE A 854 2.29 21.39 22.60
N ASN A 855 2.77 21.42 23.85
CA ASN A 855 4.13 21.01 24.20
C ASN A 855 4.16 19.55 24.65
N PHE A 856 5.32 18.92 24.46
CA PHE A 856 5.67 17.65 25.08
C PHE A 856 7.20 17.59 25.29
N PRO A 857 7.69 16.82 26.28
CA PRO A 857 9.13 16.67 26.51
C PRO A 857 9.84 16.14 25.28
N ASN A 858 11.02 16.67 24.98
CA ASN A 858 11.84 16.19 23.87
C ASN A 858 12.38 14.78 24.14
N PRO A 859 11.98 13.76 23.36
CA PRO A 859 12.45 12.38 23.57
C PRO A 859 13.89 12.12 23.09
N MET A 860 14.55 13.09 22.44
CA MET A 860 15.95 13.03 22.03
C MET A 860 16.92 13.63 23.06
N ASP A 861 16.42 14.33 24.08
CA ASP A 861 17.21 14.90 25.15
C ASP A 861 16.56 14.57 26.50
N PRO A 862 16.96 13.47 27.16
CA PRO A 862 16.41 13.11 28.47
C PRO A 862 16.98 13.97 29.61
N ASP A 863 17.87 14.93 29.32
CA ASP A 863 18.32 15.90 30.33
C ASP A 863 17.20 16.92 30.57
N LEU A 864 16.57 16.84 31.74
CA LEU A 864 15.31 17.52 32.05
C LEU A 864 15.47 18.71 33.00
N ASP A 865 16.65 19.35 33.06
CA ASP A 865 16.77 20.76 33.46
C ASP A 865 18.04 21.47 32.93
N ASP A 866 18.02 22.81 32.92
CA ASP A 866 19.17 23.67 32.57
C ASP A 866 20.36 23.54 33.57
N SER A 867 20.32 22.62 34.54
CA SER A 867 21.33 22.49 35.60
C SER A 867 22.49 21.57 35.23
N GLY A 868 22.34 20.76 34.16
CA GLY A 868 23.32 19.75 33.76
C GLY A 868 23.39 18.58 34.75
N VAL A 869 22.29 18.32 35.46
CA VAL A 869 22.14 17.23 36.44
C VAL A 869 20.80 16.52 36.15
N ILE A 870 20.85 15.27 35.71
CA ILE A 870 19.65 14.45 35.50
C ILE A 870 19.02 14.14 36.88
N GLY A 871 17.70 14.24 37.05
CA GLY A 871 17.04 13.88 38.31
C GLY A 871 16.97 12.37 38.54
N ILE A 872 16.75 11.92 39.78
CA ILE A 872 16.51 10.49 40.08
C ILE A 872 15.23 9.95 39.43
N GLU A 873 14.27 10.83 39.17
CA GLU A 873 13.05 10.54 38.41
C GLU A 873 13.29 10.39 36.91
N ASP A 874 14.28 11.12 36.35
CA ASP A 874 14.65 11.07 34.94
C ASP A 874 15.52 9.85 34.61
N PHE A 875 16.16 9.24 35.61
CA PHE A 875 16.82 7.93 35.48
C PHE A 875 15.85 6.84 35.01
N GLY A 876 14.56 6.93 35.37
CA GLY A 876 13.53 6.03 34.87
C GLY A 876 13.29 6.19 33.37
N LEU A 877 13.26 7.43 32.88
CA LEU A 877 13.14 7.77 31.45
C LEU A 877 14.40 7.40 30.67
N VAL A 878 15.59 7.64 31.21
CA VAL A 878 16.86 7.22 30.60
C VAL A 878 16.95 5.70 30.54
N ALA A 879 16.59 4.98 31.62
CA ALA A 879 16.59 3.52 31.63
C ALA A 879 15.52 2.93 30.69
N GLU A 880 14.34 3.55 30.61
CA GLU A 880 13.27 3.14 29.70
C GLU A 880 13.61 3.45 28.24
N ASN A 881 14.22 4.61 27.95
CA ASN A 881 14.77 4.96 26.64
C ASN A 881 15.90 4.00 26.25
N TRP A 882 16.79 3.66 27.17
CA TRP A 882 17.87 2.71 26.94
C TRP A 882 17.33 1.31 26.63
N HIS A 883 16.37 0.83 27.42
CA HIS A 883 15.71 -0.45 27.18
C HIS A 883 15.01 -0.48 25.80
N LYS A 884 14.36 0.62 25.40
CA LYS A 884 13.66 0.74 24.12
C LYS A 884 14.59 0.92 22.91
N GLU A 885 15.73 1.60 23.05
CA GLU A 885 16.59 1.93 21.91
C GLU A 885 17.76 0.97 21.65
N ARG A 886 18.11 0.08 22.59
CA ARG A 886 19.20 -0.92 22.47
C ARG A 886 20.54 -0.36 21.94
N VAL A 887 20.83 0.93 22.13
CA VAL A 887 22.08 1.55 21.68
C VAL A 887 23.21 1.15 22.64
N ASN A 888 24.30 0.60 22.12
CA ASN A 888 25.56 0.54 22.86
C ASN A 888 26.05 1.98 23.08
N LEU A 889 26.12 2.44 24.33
CA LEU A 889 26.84 3.67 24.63
C LEU A 889 28.29 3.51 24.18
N VAL A 890 28.78 4.46 23.38
CA VAL A 890 30.22 4.70 23.26
C VAL A 890 30.69 5.15 24.65
N GLY A 891 31.11 4.18 25.48
CA GLY A 891 31.32 4.39 26.90
C GLY A 891 30.92 3.22 27.80
N ASP A 892 30.63 2.04 27.26
CA ASP A 892 30.65 0.79 28.03
C ASP A 892 31.95 0.74 28.85
N LEU A 893 31.82 0.89 30.18
CA LEU A 893 32.97 0.94 31.10
C LEU A 893 33.52 -0.46 31.37
N ASP A 894 32.82 -1.53 30.99
CA ASP A 894 33.25 -2.91 31.19
C ASP A 894 33.39 -3.76 29.90
N LEU A 895 33.04 -3.20 28.73
CA LEU A 895 33.22 -3.73 27.37
C LEU A 895 32.47 -5.05 27.07
N ASN A 896 31.50 -5.43 27.91
CA ASN A 896 30.83 -6.72 27.82
C ASN A 896 29.44 -6.62 27.17
N GLY A 897 29.01 -5.44 26.71
CA GLY A 897 27.73 -5.25 26.03
C GLY A 897 26.50 -5.53 26.90
N THR A 898 26.68 -5.65 28.22
CA THR A 898 25.60 -5.90 29.19
C THR A 898 25.78 -5.01 30.42
N VAL A 899 24.83 -4.11 30.64
CA VAL A 899 24.82 -3.20 31.79
C VAL A 899 24.38 -3.98 33.02
N ASN A 900 25.19 -3.95 34.07
CA ASN A 900 24.86 -4.56 35.35
C ASN A 900 24.75 -3.48 36.44
N PHE A 901 24.36 -3.91 37.65
CA PHE A 901 24.17 -3.01 38.80
C PHE A 901 25.44 -2.18 39.11
N THR A 902 26.63 -2.70 38.75
CA THR A 902 27.92 -2.03 38.94
C THR A 902 28.06 -0.81 38.03
N ASP A 903 27.59 -0.88 36.78
CA ASP A 903 27.65 0.25 35.85
C ASP A 903 26.75 1.39 36.30
N ILE A 904 25.54 1.04 36.76
CA ILE A 904 24.58 1.98 37.37
C ILE A 904 25.19 2.60 38.64
N ALA A 905 25.86 1.79 39.47
CA ALA A 905 26.51 2.28 40.68
C ALA A 905 27.74 3.16 40.39
N ILE A 906 28.50 2.88 39.32
CA ILE A 906 29.63 3.71 38.89
C ILE A 906 29.14 5.05 38.34
N MET A 907 28.08 5.05 37.52
CA MET A 907 27.43 6.29 37.06
C MET A 907 26.93 7.12 38.25
N ALA A 908 26.22 6.49 39.19
CA ALA A 908 25.74 7.16 40.40
C ALA A 908 26.87 7.65 41.31
N SER A 909 28.03 6.97 41.34
CA SER A 909 29.18 7.38 42.14
C SER A 909 29.87 8.63 41.61
N ARG A 910 29.88 8.86 40.28
CA ARG A 910 30.44 10.07 39.66
C ARG A 910 29.56 11.30 39.81
N TRP A 911 28.35 11.15 40.34
CA TRP A 911 27.44 12.25 40.68
C TRP A 911 27.53 12.71 42.13
N LEU A 912 28.10 11.89 43.01
CA LEU A 912 28.25 12.21 44.43
C LEU A 912 29.61 12.88 44.74
N ASP A 913 30.51 12.94 43.75
CA ASP A 913 31.77 13.71 43.75
C ASP A 913 31.59 15.00 42.92
#